data_AF-A0A2E4NGN3-F1
#
_entry.id   AF-A0A2E4NGN3-F1
#
_cell.length_a   1.000
_cell.length_b   1.000
_cell.length_c   1.000
_cell.angle_alpha   90.00
_cell.angle_beta   90.00
_cell.angle_gamma   90.00
#
_symmetry.space_group_name_H-M   'P 1'
#
loop_
_entity.id
_entity.type
_entity.pdbx_description
1 polymer ?
#
loop_
_entity_poly.entity_id
_entity_poly.type
_entity_poly.pdbx_seq_one_letter_code
_entity_poly.pdbx_strand_id
1 'polypeptide(L)'
;MTVSGNPLFSFAVVADTHMRPEEGDDSSPFPVNEMANDRARYVVSLLNNLKPDFIIHLGDIVHPVPVLPTYDPACEAAKAVLGSLDAPIYYLPGNHDVGDKPNPQMPAAGISDANLDAYEAQFGESWQSFDKDDCHFTLINAQLMNSGLAREKKQAEWLEEDLALAGHKRKFLFIHYPPCIRSEDEAQNYDNIDEPARAWLLELIREYWVEAMFCGHVHGFFYNLHGDAESYILPSTSFFRQDYSELFRVEAADQHGRNDAEKLGFFMVTVYADGHVARLIRTNGERLSLGAPEPNWPPRVPALHTKEAEKAAIGVHLRHPWAEETELPYNGPMDEFHRKAVRNDYTLMALWELGISQVRVPLSELMVPRIRDRMIALSRNGHRFGAFCFGVPEGAYRDALVTNREVIESIEIVVPWADSEYAVPELKALKEETRLDIVLTKIETSADKKAAGSRFSHFVAHGFRVSEIDQIDGFLKKAPDARQTVDAYVFRISLDRSPWKDVQELHRLMGERNTTAIVNIRLASENPAEYIADDRKLANQVAEAVLVGYAYDDVSVFIDTFMDLDRGYFPRHGLFDRRFNPRPASFVFKYLQSTILGVGADIKLGERYKAAGGLVCAFEMAGRDGWLLLPDTGAMAMSGIDVPRPVTVIDLLTGIVGPESDVARNGIKGPALLISN
;
A
#
# COMPACT_ATOMS: atom_id res chain seq x y z
N MET A 1 5.23 -14.11 -5.17
CA MET A 1 6.68 -14.34 -5.13
C MET A 1 7.32 -13.21 -4.37
N THR A 2 8.14 -13.57 -3.38
CA THR A 2 9.03 -12.63 -2.70
C THR A 2 10.28 -12.49 -3.57
N VAL A 3 10.72 -11.27 -3.83
CA VAL A 3 12.00 -11.03 -4.49
C VAL A 3 13.13 -11.51 -3.59
N SER A 4 14.16 -12.11 -4.18
CA SER A 4 15.28 -12.68 -3.42
C SER A 4 16.63 -12.06 -3.80
N GLY A 5 17.54 -12.09 -2.84
CA GLY A 5 18.91 -11.60 -3.01
C GLY A 5 19.06 -10.08 -2.88
N ASN A 6 20.24 -9.59 -3.27
CA ASN A 6 20.55 -8.17 -3.20
C ASN A 6 19.95 -7.41 -4.39
N PRO A 7 19.52 -6.15 -4.19
CA PRO A 7 19.17 -5.25 -5.28
C PRO A 7 20.30 -5.18 -6.32
N LEU A 8 19.94 -5.24 -7.61
CA LEU A 8 20.88 -5.04 -8.72
C LEU A 8 21.07 -3.56 -9.00
N PHE A 9 19.97 -2.84 -9.16
CA PHE A 9 19.94 -1.39 -9.39
C PHE A 9 18.55 -0.84 -9.06
N SER A 10 18.40 0.49 -9.06
CA SER A 10 17.11 1.15 -8.86
C SER A 10 16.90 2.30 -9.82
N PHE A 11 15.67 2.53 -10.24
CA PHE A 11 15.31 3.67 -11.10
C PHE A 11 14.05 4.33 -10.60
N ALA A 12 13.86 5.61 -10.94
CA ALA A 12 12.64 6.32 -10.61
C ALA A 12 11.73 6.46 -11.83
N VAL A 13 10.41 6.44 -11.59
CA VAL A 13 9.39 6.70 -12.59
C VAL A 13 8.52 7.86 -12.10
N VAL A 14 8.55 8.96 -12.84
CA VAL A 14 7.85 10.22 -12.56
C VAL A 14 6.82 10.47 -13.65
N ALA A 15 5.70 11.09 -13.30
CA ALA A 15 4.65 11.42 -14.26
C ALA A 15 4.01 12.77 -13.93
N ASP A 16 3.47 13.42 -14.97
CA ASP A 16 2.52 14.52 -14.86
C ASP A 16 3.03 15.69 -13.99
N THR A 17 4.23 16.21 -14.29
CA THR A 17 4.79 17.38 -13.59
C THR A 17 4.05 18.67 -13.93
N HIS A 18 3.43 18.75 -15.12
CA HIS A 18 2.66 19.90 -15.59
C HIS A 18 3.34 21.24 -15.31
N MET A 19 4.64 21.33 -15.60
CA MET A 19 5.42 22.53 -15.38
C MET A 19 4.91 23.68 -16.25
N ARG A 20 5.06 24.90 -15.73
CA ARG A 20 4.56 26.13 -16.35
C ARG A 20 5.69 27.12 -16.53
N PRO A 21 5.50 28.19 -17.34
CA PRO A 21 6.47 29.27 -17.36
C PRO A 21 6.70 29.83 -15.95
N GLU A 22 7.93 30.21 -15.61
CA GLU A 22 8.24 30.76 -14.28
C GLU A 22 7.51 32.09 -14.01
N GLU A 23 7.19 32.83 -15.06
CA GLU A 23 6.41 34.07 -14.99
C GLU A 23 4.89 33.79 -14.81
N GLY A 24 4.48 32.52 -14.86
CA GLY A 24 3.08 32.10 -14.90
C GLY A 24 2.45 32.21 -16.29
N ASP A 25 1.24 31.69 -16.41
CA ASP A 25 0.39 31.85 -17.60
C ASP A 25 -1.10 31.64 -17.25
N ASP A 26 -1.97 31.61 -18.26
CA ASP A 26 -3.41 31.32 -18.10
C ASP A 26 -3.81 29.95 -18.68
N SER A 27 -2.84 29.03 -18.87
CA SER A 27 -3.11 27.70 -19.46
C SER A 27 -3.96 26.81 -18.55
N SER A 28 -4.00 27.10 -17.25
CA SER A 28 -4.88 26.47 -16.28
C SER A 28 -5.59 27.50 -15.41
N PRO A 29 -6.91 27.36 -15.16
CA PRO A 29 -7.63 28.21 -14.22
C PRO A 29 -7.50 27.74 -12.75
N PHE A 30 -6.81 26.62 -12.48
CA PHE A 30 -6.82 26.00 -11.15
C PHE A 30 -5.61 26.42 -10.29
N PRO A 31 -5.81 26.92 -9.05
CA PRO A 31 -4.72 27.38 -8.18
C PRO A 31 -3.65 26.32 -7.89
N VAL A 32 -4.02 25.04 -7.81
CA VAL A 32 -3.05 23.94 -7.61
C VAL A 32 -1.96 23.91 -8.69
N ASN A 33 -2.27 24.33 -9.93
CA ASN A 33 -1.29 24.34 -11.02
C ASN A 33 -0.23 25.44 -10.86
N GLU A 34 -0.45 26.46 -10.03
CA GLU A 34 0.59 27.43 -9.67
C GLU A 34 1.70 26.79 -8.83
N MET A 35 1.43 25.64 -8.20
CA MET A 35 2.40 24.93 -7.35
C MET A 35 3.29 23.95 -8.13
N ALA A 36 3.04 23.74 -9.43
CA ALA A 36 3.68 22.71 -10.23
C ALA A 36 5.21 22.82 -10.24
N ASN A 37 5.75 24.00 -10.53
CA ASN A 37 7.21 24.21 -10.60
C ASN A 37 7.88 23.99 -9.23
N ASP A 38 7.28 24.50 -8.15
CA ASP A 38 7.80 24.32 -6.79
C ASP A 38 7.75 22.85 -6.34
N ARG A 39 6.71 22.12 -6.73
CA ARG A 39 6.60 20.66 -6.48
C ARG A 39 7.64 19.89 -7.29
N ALA A 40 7.86 20.24 -8.55
CA ALA A 40 8.89 19.64 -9.40
C ALA A 40 10.30 19.84 -8.82
N ARG A 41 10.63 21.04 -8.32
CA ARG A 41 11.92 21.29 -7.65
C ARG A 41 12.10 20.44 -6.38
N TYR A 42 11.05 20.28 -5.58
CA TYR A 42 11.10 19.37 -4.43
C TYR A 42 11.33 17.91 -4.85
N VAL A 43 10.64 17.46 -5.90
CA VAL A 43 10.82 16.11 -6.46
C VAL A 43 12.25 15.90 -6.96
N VAL A 44 12.83 16.88 -7.66
CA VAL A 44 14.23 16.82 -8.12
C VAL A 44 15.20 16.71 -6.94
N SER A 45 15.05 17.55 -5.92
CA SER A 45 15.87 17.48 -4.69
C SER A 45 15.76 16.11 -4.01
N LEU A 46 14.54 15.58 -3.90
CA LEU A 46 14.29 14.26 -3.31
C LEU A 46 14.91 13.13 -4.15
N LEU A 47 14.80 13.19 -5.48
CA LEU A 47 15.41 12.21 -6.39
C LEU A 47 16.94 12.23 -6.28
N ASN A 48 17.56 13.41 -6.22
CA ASN A 48 19.01 13.55 -6.03
C ASN A 48 19.46 12.95 -4.68
N ASN A 49 18.64 13.07 -3.64
CA ASN A 49 18.91 12.40 -2.36
C ASN A 49 18.76 10.86 -2.44
N LEU A 50 17.75 10.38 -3.17
CA LEU A 50 17.48 8.94 -3.32
C LEU A 50 18.45 8.24 -4.28
N LYS A 51 19.13 8.99 -5.16
CA LYS A 51 20.18 8.51 -6.08
C LYS A 51 19.77 7.31 -6.95
N PRO A 52 18.68 7.39 -7.73
CA PRO A 52 18.37 6.36 -8.71
C PRO A 52 19.46 6.29 -9.79
N ASP A 53 19.63 5.12 -10.41
CA ASP A 53 20.55 4.92 -11.53
C ASP A 53 20.15 5.72 -12.79
N PHE A 54 18.84 5.88 -13.00
CA PHE A 54 18.22 6.67 -14.05
C PHE A 54 16.76 6.97 -13.70
N ILE A 55 16.15 7.87 -14.46
CA ILE A 55 14.78 8.34 -14.26
C ILE A 55 14.02 8.22 -15.57
N ILE A 56 12.75 7.80 -15.51
CA ILE A 56 11.83 7.83 -16.65
C ILE A 56 10.70 8.80 -16.31
N HIS A 57 10.42 9.72 -17.23
CA HIS A 57 9.30 10.65 -17.14
C HIS A 57 8.20 10.25 -18.14
N LEU A 58 7.01 9.89 -17.63
CA LEU A 58 5.95 9.26 -18.43
C LEU A 58 5.17 10.20 -19.35
N GLY A 59 5.31 11.51 -19.17
CA GLY A 59 4.62 12.52 -19.98
C GLY A 59 3.91 13.56 -19.14
N ASP A 60 3.28 14.50 -19.84
CA ASP A 60 2.72 15.74 -19.30
C ASP A 60 3.78 16.50 -18.51
N ILE A 61 4.93 16.68 -19.18
CA ILE A 61 6.10 17.39 -18.63
C ILE A 61 5.71 18.85 -18.35
N VAL A 62 5.09 19.50 -19.34
CA VAL A 62 4.59 20.87 -19.27
C VAL A 62 3.07 20.91 -19.31
N HIS A 63 2.47 21.96 -18.75
CA HIS A 63 1.03 22.17 -18.76
C HIS A 63 0.47 22.81 -20.05
N PRO A 64 1.02 23.90 -20.59
CA PRO A 64 0.52 24.43 -21.85
C PRO A 64 0.72 23.41 -22.98
N VAL A 65 -0.25 23.31 -23.90
CA VAL A 65 -0.12 22.50 -25.13
C VAL A 65 0.69 23.23 -26.21
N PRO A 66 1.29 22.51 -27.19
CA PRO A 66 2.20 23.12 -28.19
C PRO A 66 1.64 24.29 -28.99
N VAL A 67 0.32 24.38 -29.16
CA VAL A 67 -0.32 25.49 -29.89
C VAL A 67 -0.34 26.80 -29.10
N LEU A 68 -0.08 26.76 -27.78
CA LEU A 68 -0.08 27.94 -26.93
C LEU A 68 1.30 28.64 -26.97
N PRO A 69 1.32 29.99 -26.94
CA PRO A 69 2.57 30.75 -26.96
C PRO A 69 3.43 30.54 -25.69
N THR A 70 2.86 29.95 -24.64
CA THR A 70 3.54 29.66 -23.37
C THR A 70 4.18 28.28 -23.33
N TYR A 71 4.06 27.47 -24.39
CA TYR A 71 4.69 26.15 -24.48
C TYR A 71 6.22 26.21 -24.37
N ASP A 72 6.88 26.98 -25.23
CA ASP A 72 8.35 27.10 -25.22
C ASP A 72 8.88 27.63 -23.88
N PRO A 73 8.33 28.73 -23.29
CA PRO A 73 8.73 29.16 -21.95
C PRO A 73 8.51 28.11 -20.84
N ALA A 74 7.46 27.29 -20.93
CA ALA A 74 7.26 26.19 -19.99
C ALA A 74 8.31 25.08 -20.19
N CYS A 75 8.67 24.77 -21.43
CA CYS A 75 9.73 23.81 -21.75
C CYS A 75 11.09 24.31 -21.25
N GLU A 76 11.38 25.61 -21.35
CA GLU A 76 12.58 26.23 -20.77
C GLU A 76 12.64 26.08 -19.25
N ALA A 77 11.53 26.36 -18.55
CA ALA A 77 11.42 26.16 -17.11
C ALA A 77 11.62 24.68 -16.72
N ALA A 78 10.98 23.77 -17.47
CA ALA A 78 11.10 22.34 -17.25
C ALA A 78 12.55 21.85 -17.40
N LYS A 79 13.24 22.24 -18.48
CA LYS A 79 14.65 21.90 -18.68
C LYS A 79 15.57 22.48 -17.61
N ALA A 80 15.28 23.69 -17.11
CA ALA A 80 16.05 24.29 -16.03
C ALA A 80 15.92 23.51 -14.71
N VAL A 81 14.71 23.07 -14.36
CA VAL A 81 14.47 22.29 -13.13
C VAL A 81 14.94 20.84 -13.29
N LEU A 82 14.46 20.14 -14.31
CA LEU A 82 14.77 18.72 -14.52
C LEU A 82 16.24 18.50 -14.92
N GLY A 83 16.89 19.49 -15.54
CA GLY A 83 18.32 19.45 -15.84
C GLY A 83 19.23 19.55 -14.60
N SER A 84 18.66 19.76 -13.41
CA SER A 84 19.41 19.70 -12.13
C SER A 84 19.36 18.33 -11.45
N LEU A 85 18.79 17.32 -12.12
CA LEU A 85 18.89 15.93 -11.69
C LEU A 85 20.32 15.41 -11.83
N ASP A 86 20.80 14.70 -10.80
CA ASP A 86 22.12 14.06 -10.80
C ASP A 86 22.13 12.79 -11.68
N ALA A 87 20.98 12.13 -11.80
CA ALA A 87 20.79 10.91 -12.59
C ALA A 87 20.28 11.24 -14.00
N PRO A 88 20.62 10.43 -15.03
CA PRO A 88 20.09 10.60 -16.38
C PRO A 88 18.57 10.40 -16.41
N ILE A 89 17.90 11.17 -17.25
CA ILE A 89 16.43 11.16 -17.41
C ILE A 89 16.05 10.85 -18.86
N TYR A 90 15.07 9.96 -19.03
CA TYR A 90 14.45 9.61 -20.31
C TYR A 90 13.01 10.08 -20.32
N TYR A 91 12.59 10.69 -21.42
CA TYR A 91 11.27 11.31 -21.55
C TYR A 91 10.35 10.52 -22.47
N LEU A 92 9.07 10.54 -22.13
CA LEU A 92 7.94 10.26 -22.99
C LEU A 92 7.04 11.49 -23.08
N PRO A 93 6.35 11.70 -24.21
CA PRO A 93 5.34 12.74 -24.29
C PRO A 93 4.01 12.28 -23.66
N GLY A 94 3.35 13.21 -22.99
CA GLY A 94 1.94 13.09 -22.64
C GLY A 94 1.03 13.90 -23.57
N ASN A 95 -0.26 13.90 -23.30
CA ASN A 95 -1.23 14.62 -24.14
C ASN A 95 -1.07 16.14 -24.07
N HIS A 96 -0.56 16.68 -22.96
CA HIS A 96 -0.19 18.08 -22.88
C HIS A 96 1.07 18.41 -23.71
N ASP A 97 1.92 17.42 -23.96
CA ASP A 97 3.18 17.63 -24.68
C ASP A 97 3.02 17.53 -26.20
N VAL A 98 2.10 16.69 -26.70
CA VAL A 98 1.93 16.44 -28.15
C VAL A 98 0.49 16.53 -28.68
N GLY A 99 -0.51 16.69 -27.80
CA GLY A 99 -1.94 16.65 -28.12
C GLY A 99 -2.62 15.36 -27.67
N ASP A 100 -3.96 15.37 -27.58
CA ASP A 100 -4.73 14.23 -27.07
C ASP A 100 -4.66 13.00 -28.00
N LYS A 101 -4.95 11.83 -27.43
CA LYS A 101 -5.18 10.63 -28.23
C LYS A 101 -6.37 10.85 -29.19
N PRO A 102 -6.42 10.15 -30.34
CA PRO A 102 -7.48 10.31 -31.32
C PRO A 102 -8.86 9.93 -30.75
N ASN A 103 -9.63 10.91 -30.31
CA ASN A 103 -11.03 10.74 -29.96
C ASN A 103 -11.75 12.11 -30.06
N PRO A 104 -12.83 12.23 -30.86
CA PRO A 104 -13.57 13.49 -31.03
C PRO A 104 -14.21 14.06 -29.75
N GLN A 105 -14.29 13.28 -28.69
CA GLN A 105 -14.86 13.63 -27.39
C GLN A 105 -13.81 14.16 -26.40
N MET A 106 -12.52 14.19 -26.77
CA MET A 106 -11.45 14.70 -25.92
C MET A 106 -11.52 16.22 -25.79
N PRO A 107 -11.03 16.80 -24.67
CA PRO A 107 -11.09 18.24 -24.41
C PRO A 107 -10.13 19.06 -25.27
N ALA A 108 -9.00 18.49 -25.73
CA ALA A 108 -8.02 19.18 -26.56
C ALA A 108 -7.94 18.60 -27.98
N ALA A 109 -7.23 19.32 -28.86
CA ALA A 109 -6.95 18.84 -30.20
C ALA A 109 -6.06 17.59 -30.13
N GLY A 110 -6.31 16.66 -31.06
CA GLY A 110 -5.51 15.45 -31.16
C GLY A 110 -4.07 15.73 -31.58
N ILE A 111 -3.23 14.71 -31.38
CA ILE A 111 -1.84 14.66 -31.84
C ILE A 111 -1.67 15.10 -33.32
N SER A 112 -0.55 15.74 -33.63
CA SER A 112 -0.16 16.10 -35.00
C SER A 112 1.36 16.02 -35.20
N ASP A 113 1.82 15.89 -36.46
CA ASP A 113 3.25 15.92 -36.79
C ASP A 113 3.93 17.21 -36.31
N ALA A 114 3.25 18.37 -36.39
CA ALA A 114 3.80 19.64 -35.95
C ALA A 114 4.02 19.69 -34.42
N ASN A 115 3.10 19.12 -33.64
CA ASN A 115 3.25 19.03 -32.19
C ASN A 115 4.37 18.04 -31.81
N LEU A 116 4.48 16.92 -32.54
CA LEU A 116 5.57 15.96 -32.37
C LEU A 116 6.92 16.59 -32.66
N ASP A 117 7.05 17.33 -33.77
CA ASP A 117 8.27 18.05 -34.11
C ASP A 117 8.63 19.10 -33.03
N ALA A 118 7.64 19.78 -32.46
CA ALA A 118 7.84 20.74 -31.37
C ALA A 118 8.34 20.05 -30.09
N TYR A 119 7.75 18.92 -29.71
CA TYR A 119 8.20 18.12 -28.59
C TYR A 119 9.62 17.56 -28.80
N GLU A 120 9.87 16.96 -29.96
CA GLU A 120 11.15 16.31 -30.27
C GLU A 120 12.31 17.31 -30.30
N ALA A 121 12.04 18.56 -30.67
CA ALA A 121 13.01 19.65 -30.57
C ALA A 121 13.39 20.04 -29.13
N GLN A 122 12.51 19.77 -28.15
CA GLN A 122 12.70 20.15 -26.74
C GLN A 122 13.21 18.99 -25.88
N PHE A 123 12.67 17.78 -26.06
CA PHE A 123 12.86 16.65 -25.15
C PHE A 123 13.43 15.38 -25.81
N GLY A 124 13.63 15.38 -27.13
CA GLY A 124 14.17 14.24 -27.88
C GLY A 124 13.09 13.29 -28.41
N GLU A 125 13.48 12.09 -28.80
CA GLU A 125 12.61 11.13 -29.50
C GLU A 125 11.33 10.80 -28.71
N SER A 126 10.20 10.72 -29.41
CA SER A 126 8.90 10.45 -28.79
C SER A 126 8.67 8.97 -28.43
N TRP A 127 9.51 8.06 -28.91
CA TRP A 127 9.63 6.67 -28.45
C TRP A 127 11.10 6.24 -28.55
N GLN A 128 11.55 5.38 -27.65
CA GLN A 128 12.95 4.94 -27.56
C GLN A 128 13.09 3.66 -26.72
N SER A 129 14.23 2.99 -26.83
CA SER A 129 14.57 1.88 -25.94
C SER A 129 16.04 1.87 -25.56
N PHE A 130 16.36 1.26 -24.43
CA PHE A 130 17.75 1.05 -23.99
C PHE A 130 17.87 -0.17 -23.08
N ASP A 131 19.10 -0.68 -22.96
CA ASP A 131 19.41 -1.77 -22.05
C ASP A 131 20.13 -1.26 -20.80
N LYS A 132 19.84 -1.88 -19.66
CA LYS A 132 20.69 -1.84 -18.47
C LYS A 132 20.76 -3.23 -17.86
N ASP A 133 21.97 -3.76 -17.76
CA ASP A 133 22.23 -5.14 -17.34
C ASP A 133 21.39 -6.13 -18.19
N ASP A 134 20.61 -7.02 -17.56
CA ASP A 134 19.76 -8.01 -18.24
C ASP A 134 18.31 -7.51 -18.44
N CYS A 135 18.11 -6.20 -18.36
CA CYS A 135 16.82 -5.56 -18.49
C CYS A 135 16.77 -4.66 -19.74
N HIS A 136 15.65 -4.73 -20.44
CA HIS A 136 15.34 -3.91 -21.61
C HIS A 136 14.19 -2.96 -21.28
N PHE A 137 14.39 -1.67 -21.54
CA PHE A 137 13.45 -0.61 -21.20
C PHE A 137 12.92 -0.01 -22.50
N THR A 138 11.61 -0.11 -22.73
CA THR A 138 10.94 0.35 -23.95
C THR A 138 9.93 1.45 -23.59
N LEU A 139 10.10 2.62 -24.19
CA LEU A 139 9.29 3.82 -23.97
C LEU A 139 8.49 4.10 -25.26
N ILE A 140 7.15 4.13 -25.20
CA ILE A 140 6.29 4.36 -26.38
C ILE A 140 5.32 5.53 -26.24
N ASN A 141 5.10 6.26 -27.34
CA ASN A 141 4.13 7.35 -27.41
C ASN A 141 2.70 6.79 -27.56
N ALA A 142 1.90 6.96 -26.53
CA ALA A 142 0.54 6.45 -26.49
C ALA A 142 -0.41 7.20 -27.45
N GLN A 143 -0.17 8.49 -27.64
CA GLN A 143 -1.03 9.38 -28.43
C GLN A 143 -0.95 9.06 -29.92
N LEU A 144 0.12 8.41 -30.40
CA LEU A 144 0.22 7.93 -31.78
C LEU A 144 -0.75 6.77 -32.09
N MET A 145 -1.16 6.00 -31.08
CA MET A 145 -2.02 4.83 -31.27
C MET A 145 -3.41 5.23 -31.79
N ASN A 146 -3.87 4.57 -32.86
CA ASN A 146 -5.09 4.86 -33.61
C ASN A 146 -5.13 6.24 -34.32
N SER A 147 -3.99 6.93 -34.48
CA SER A 147 -3.96 8.31 -35.01
C SER A 147 -4.10 8.42 -36.52
N GLY A 148 -3.80 7.35 -37.26
CA GLY A 148 -3.71 7.35 -38.71
C GLY A 148 -2.49 8.10 -39.25
N LEU A 149 -1.62 8.64 -38.39
CA LEU A 149 -0.38 9.30 -38.81
C LEU A 149 0.63 8.28 -39.33
N ALA A 150 1.49 8.67 -40.28
CA ALA A 150 2.53 7.78 -40.77
C ALA A 150 3.51 7.33 -39.67
N ARG A 151 3.67 8.15 -38.61
CA ARG A 151 4.48 7.83 -37.43
C ARG A 151 3.88 6.73 -36.56
N GLU A 152 2.56 6.57 -36.52
CA GLU A 152 1.90 5.46 -35.80
C GLU A 152 2.42 4.12 -36.32
N LYS A 153 2.36 3.94 -37.65
CA LYS A 153 2.83 2.71 -38.29
C LYS A 153 4.32 2.46 -38.02
N LYS A 154 5.15 3.51 -38.06
CA LYS A 154 6.59 3.39 -37.75
C LYS A 154 6.84 2.95 -36.32
N GLN A 155 6.13 3.52 -35.35
CA GLN A 155 6.25 3.12 -33.95
C GLN A 155 5.77 1.67 -33.75
N ALA A 156 4.66 1.27 -34.39
CA ALA A 156 4.14 -0.09 -34.28
C ALA A 156 5.13 -1.13 -34.82
N GLU A 157 5.66 -0.92 -36.03
CA GLU A 157 6.68 -1.80 -36.63
C GLU A 157 7.96 -1.84 -35.77
N TRP A 158 8.41 -0.68 -35.27
CA TRP A 158 9.57 -0.60 -34.38
C TRP A 158 9.36 -1.33 -33.06
N LEU A 159 8.18 -1.20 -32.42
CA LEU A 159 7.90 -1.82 -31.12
C LEU A 159 7.91 -3.36 -31.21
N GLU A 160 7.33 -3.92 -32.27
CA GLU A 160 7.36 -5.36 -32.53
C GLU A 160 8.80 -5.86 -32.72
N GLU A 161 9.61 -5.12 -33.48
CA GLU A 161 11.02 -5.44 -33.71
C GLU A 161 11.86 -5.31 -32.42
N ASP A 162 11.66 -4.24 -31.64
CA ASP A 162 12.39 -3.93 -30.41
C ASP A 162 12.18 -5.03 -29.35
N LEU A 163 10.91 -5.39 -29.08
CA LEU A 163 10.57 -6.43 -28.11
C LEU A 163 11.07 -7.81 -28.55
N ALA A 164 11.07 -8.10 -29.86
CA ALA A 164 11.63 -9.34 -30.40
C ALA A 164 13.15 -9.39 -30.25
N LEU A 165 13.86 -8.29 -30.55
CA LEU A 165 15.31 -8.20 -30.45
C LEU A 165 15.80 -8.21 -29.00
N ALA A 166 14.99 -7.75 -28.04
CA ALA A 166 15.28 -7.85 -26.61
C ALA A 166 15.40 -9.31 -26.13
N GLY A 167 14.77 -10.26 -26.83
CA GLY A 167 14.93 -11.70 -26.61
C GLY A 167 14.58 -12.13 -25.19
N HIS A 168 15.56 -12.70 -24.46
CA HIS A 168 15.36 -13.25 -23.12
C HIS A 168 15.52 -12.22 -22.00
N LYS A 169 15.91 -10.98 -22.32
CA LYS A 169 15.99 -9.91 -21.31
C LYS A 169 14.62 -9.70 -20.67
N ARG A 170 14.66 -9.22 -19.43
CA ARG A 170 13.47 -8.80 -18.69
C ARG A 170 13.01 -7.45 -19.21
N LYS A 171 11.74 -7.32 -19.56
CA LYS A 171 11.23 -6.17 -20.34
C LYS A 171 10.36 -5.28 -19.47
N PHE A 172 10.63 -3.98 -19.52
CA PHE A 172 9.90 -2.93 -18.84
C PHE A 172 9.33 -1.98 -19.88
N LEU A 173 8.01 -1.77 -19.86
CA LEU A 173 7.30 -0.92 -20.81
C LEU A 173 6.82 0.37 -20.13
N PHE A 174 6.98 1.50 -20.81
CA PHE A 174 6.57 2.81 -20.31
C PHE A 174 5.71 3.51 -21.36
N ILE A 175 4.59 4.08 -20.91
CA ILE A 175 3.58 4.66 -21.80
C ILE A 175 2.80 5.74 -21.04
N HIS A 176 2.37 6.83 -21.65
CA HIS A 176 1.58 7.85 -20.92
C HIS A 176 0.17 7.35 -20.57
N TYR A 177 -0.61 6.95 -21.58
CA TYR A 177 -1.96 6.42 -21.37
C TYR A 177 -1.92 4.93 -21.01
N PRO A 178 -2.65 4.49 -19.95
CA PRO A 178 -2.82 3.08 -19.69
C PRO A 178 -3.72 2.41 -20.75
N PRO A 179 -3.52 1.11 -21.05
CA PRO A 179 -4.45 0.38 -21.91
C PRO A 179 -5.85 0.29 -21.30
N CYS A 180 -5.94 0.18 -19.98
CA CYS A 180 -7.19 0.20 -19.22
C CYS A 180 -6.95 0.55 -17.74
N ILE A 181 -7.96 1.06 -17.05
CA ILE A 181 -7.92 1.35 -15.60
C ILE A 181 -8.50 0.19 -14.79
N ARG A 182 -9.66 -0.33 -15.18
CA ARG A 182 -10.45 -1.30 -14.42
C ARG A 182 -10.31 -2.71 -14.99
N SER A 183 -10.58 -2.87 -16.29
CA SER A 183 -10.58 -4.18 -16.96
C SER A 183 -10.28 -4.03 -18.45
N GLU A 184 -9.72 -5.07 -19.06
CA GLU A 184 -9.30 -5.02 -20.47
C GLU A 184 -10.49 -4.84 -21.45
N ASP A 185 -11.68 -5.29 -21.04
CA ASP A 185 -12.94 -5.17 -21.77
C ASP A 185 -13.72 -3.87 -21.47
N GLU A 186 -13.11 -2.91 -20.76
CA GLU A 186 -13.80 -1.67 -20.41
C GLU A 186 -14.08 -0.79 -21.64
N ALA A 187 -15.13 0.03 -21.59
CA ALA A 187 -15.41 0.95 -22.69
C ALA A 187 -14.30 2.00 -22.85
N GLN A 188 -14.16 2.53 -24.06
CA GLN A 188 -13.36 3.73 -24.30
C GLN A 188 -13.82 4.86 -23.37
N ASN A 189 -12.86 5.51 -22.74
CA ASN A 189 -13.06 6.75 -22.01
C ASN A 189 -11.85 7.67 -22.22
N TYR A 190 -11.83 8.81 -21.54
CA TYR A 190 -10.72 9.75 -21.62
C TYR A 190 -9.40 9.10 -21.22
N ASP A 191 -9.38 8.26 -20.19
CA ASP A 191 -8.15 7.82 -19.53
C ASP A 191 -7.51 6.55 -20.10
N ASN A 192 -8.11 5.91 -21.10
CA ASN A 192 -7.62 4.63 -21.63
C ASN A 192 -7.36 4.64 -23.14
N ILE A 193 -6.49 3.74 -23.59
CA ILE A 193 -6.28 3.48 -25.02
C ILE A 193 -7.50 2.77 -25.59
N ASP A 194 -7.91 3.14 -26.80
CA ASP A 194 -9.07 2.55 -27.48
C ASP A 194 -8.69 1.37 -28.39
N GLU A 195 -9.69 0.57 -28.75
CA GLU A 195 -9.54 -0.46 -29.77
C GLU A 195 -9.31 0.15 -31.17
N PRO A 196 -8.51 -0.51 -32.04
CA PRO A 196 -7.87 -1.81 -31.88
C PRO A 196 -6.49 -1.80 -31.18
N ALA A 197 -5.90 -0.62 -30.94
CA ALA A 197 -4.55 -0.53 -30.37
C ALA A 197 -4.44 -1.13 -28.97
N ARG A 198 -5.51 -1.07 -28.16
CA ARG A 198 -5.53 -1.70 -26.84
C ARG A 198 -5.30 -3.20 -26.93
N ALA A 199 -6.10 -3.93 -27.71
CA ALA A 199 -5.96 -5.37 -27.84
C ALA A 199 -4.56 -5.75 -28.38
N TRP A 200 -4.09 -5.04 -29.41
CA TRP A 200 -2.75 -5.24 -29.98
C TRP A 200 -1.64 -5.07 -28.93
N LEU A 201 -1.66 -3.98 -28.15
CA LEU A 201 -0.66 -3.74 -27.11
C LEU A 201 -0.68 -4.83 -26.02
N LEU A 202 -1.87 -5.22 -25.57
CA LEU A 202 -2.03 -6.28 -24.56
C LEU A 202 -1.58 -7.65 -25.08
N GLU A 203 -1.71 -7.92 -26.38
CA GLU A 203 -1.15 -9.11 -27.01
C GLU A 203 0.38 -9.09 -27.01
N LEU A 204 1.02 -7.99 -27.40
CA LEU A 204 2.48 -7.85 -27.36
C LEU A 204 3.04 -8.01 -25.94
N ILE A 205 2.39 -7.42 -24.94
CA ILE A 205 2.77 -7.55 -23.53
C ILE A 205 2.86 -9.03 -23.11
N ARG A 206 1.89 -9.85 -23.56
CA ARG A 206 1.85 -11.29 -23.25
C ARG A 206 2.84 -12.09 -24.09
N GLU A 207 2.92 -11.80 -25.39
CA GLU A 207 3.78 -12.51 -26.34
C GLU A 207 5.25 -12.40 -25.96
N TYR A 208 5.69 -11.20 -25.55
CA TYR A 208 7.10 -10.93 -25.25
C TYR A 208 7.44 -11.01 -23.75
N TRP A 209 6.50 -11.47 -22.92
CA TRP A 209 6.64 -11.61 -21.47
C TRP A 209 7.14 -10.32 -20.80
N VAL A 210 6.46 -9.21 -21.07
CA VAL A 210 6.74 -7.95 -20.37
C VAL A 210 6.55 -8.17 -18.88
N GLU A 211 7.53 -7.77 -18.08
CA GLU A 211 7.51 -7.97 -16.64
C GLU A 211 6.69 -6.89 -15.94
N ALA A 212 6.88 -5.63 -16.34
CA ALA A 212 6.17 -4.50 -15.78
C ALA A 212 5.88 -3.43 -16.81
N MET A 213 4.75 -2.75 -16.63
CA MET A 213 4.35 -1.59 -17.39
C MET A 213 4.03 -0.43 -16.44
N PHE A 214 4.47 0.79 -16.80
CA PHE A 214 4.21 1.99 -16.02
C PHE A 214 3.49 3.05 -16.86
N CYS A 215 2.42 3.60 -16.31
CA CYS A 215 1.51 4.54 -16.97
C CYS A 215 1.33 5.83 -16.15
N GLY A 216 1.17 6.97 -16.83
CA GLY A 216 0.86 8.28 -16.24
C GLY A 216 -0.61 8.65 -16.40
N HIS A 217 -0.86 9.93 -16.71
CA HIS A 217 -2.12 10.50 -17.23
C HIS A 217 -3.30 10.59 -16.24
N VAL A 218 -3.54 9.53 -15.47
CA VAL A 218 -4.74 9.39 -14.63
C VAL A 218 -4.65 10.21 -13.33
N HIS A 219 -3.41 10.51 -12.92
CA HIS A 219 -3.06 11.22 -11.67
C HIS A 219 -3.55 10.54 -10.40
N GLY A 220 -3.75 9.23 -10.46
CA GLY A 220 -4.17 8.40 -9.33
C GLY A 220 -3.51 7.03 -9.41
N PHE A 221 -3.38 6.38 -8.26
CA PHE A 221 -2.78 5.05 -8.20
C PHE A 221 -3.78 3.95 -8.58
N PHE A 222 -3.39 3.13 -9.56
CA PHE A 222 -4.08 1.88 -9.91
C PHE A 222 -3.07 0.78 -10.21
N TYR A 223 -3.49 -0.46 -9.99
CA TYR A 223 -2.65 -1.63 -10.25
C TYR A 223 -3.42 -2.74 -10.96
N ASN A 224 -2.94 -3.17 -12.11
CA ASN A 224 -3.51 -4.27 -12.89
C ASN A 224 -2.48 -5.36 -13.20
N LEU A 225 -2.97 -6.52 -13.61
CA LEU A 225 -2.14 -7.61 -14.12
C LEU A 225 -2.59 -7.92 -15.55
N HIS A 226 -1.70 -7.80 -16.52
CA HIS A 226 -1.96 -8.11 -17.93
C HIS A 226 -1.16 -9.35 -18.32
N GLY A 227 -1.81 -10.52 -18.32
CA GLY A 227 -1.08 -11.78 -18.34
C GLY A 227 -0.29 -11.94 -17.03
N ASP A 228 1.04 -11.89 -17.11
CA ASP A 228 1.93 -11.86 -15.95
C ASP A 228 2.59 -10.49 -15.72
N ALA A 229 2.31 -9.50 -16.58
CA ALA A 229 2.89 -8.15 -16.48
C ALA A 229 2.21 -7.33 -15.38
N GLU A 230 3.00 -6.81 -14.45
CA GLU A 230 2.55 -5.89 -13.41
C GLU A 230 2.38 -4.47 -13.99
N SER A 231 1.14 -3.97 -14.01
CA SER A 231 0.79 -2.67 -14.59
C SER A 231 0.50 -1.65 -13.51
N TYR A 232 1.30 -0.59 -13.46
CA TYR A 232 1.21 0.48 -12.47
C TYR A 232 0.77 1.78 -13.14
N ILE A 233 -0.36 2.33 -12.72
CA ILE A 233 -0.77 3.68 -13.07
C ILE A 233 -0.34 4.60 -11.94
N LEU A 234 0.49 5.58 -12.26
CA LEU A 234 1.14 6.45 -11.29
C LEU A 234 0.26 7.63 -10.89
N PRO A 235 0.37 8.10 -9.63
CA PRO A 235 -0.10 9.43 -9.30
C PRO A 235 0.77 10.50 -9.98
N SER A 236 0.22 11.70 -10.09
CA SER A 236 0.97 12.89 -10.52
C SER A 236 1.84 13.43 -9.39
N THR A 237 2.90 14.13 -9.75
CA THR A 237 3.67 14.95 -8.80
C THR A 237 3.10 16.36 -8.59
N SER A 238 2.20 16.80 -9.47
CA SER A 238 1.66 18.15 -9.50
C SER A 238 0.29 18.28 -8.84
N PHE A 239 -0.70 17.46 -9.18
CA PHE A 239 -2.06 17.56 -8.60
C PHE A 239 -2.82 16.23 -8.70
N PHE A 240 -3.89 16.07 -7.92
CA PHE A 240 -4.74 14.88 -8.00
C PHE A 240 -5.94 15.16 -8.92
N ARG A 241 -6.38 14.18 -9.70
CA ARG A 241 -7.55 14.38 -10.55
C ARG A 241 -8.83 14.22 -9.73
N GLN A 242 -9.55 15.33 -9.59
CA GLN A 242 -10.62 15.54 -8.60
C GLN A 242 -11.83 14.59 -8.71
N ASP A 243 -12.13 14.06 -9.90
CA ASP A 243 -13.21 13.08 -10.09
C ASP A 243 -12.94 11.76 -9.37
N TYR A 244 -11.67 11.37 -9.23
CA TYR A 244 -11.29 10.20 -8.44
C TYR A 244 -11.41 10.41 -6.93
N SER A 245 -11.73 11.62 -6.45
CA SER A 245 -12.07 11.81 -5.02
C SER A 245 -13.35 11.08 -4.63
N GLU A 246 -14.21 10.72 -5.58
CA GLU A 246 -15.39 9.86 -5.37
C GLU A 246 -15.05 8.44 -4.90
N LEU A 247 -13.80 8.00 -5.09
CA LEU A 247 -13.29 6.74 -4.53
C LEU A 247 -13.31 6.74 -3.00
N PHE A 248 -13.30 7.91 -2.37
CA PHE A 248 -13.26 8.09 -0.93
C PHE A 248 -14.64 8.48 -0.40
N ARG A 249 -15.21 7.66 0.48
CA ARG A 249 -16.55 7.88 1.03
C ARG A 249 -16.56 8.93 2.17
N VAL A 250 -15.88 10.06 1.99
CA VAL A 250 -15.76 11.20 2.91
C VAL A 250 -15.60 12.50 2.11
N GLU A 251 -15.59 13.65 2.78
CA GLU A 251 -15.36 14.94 2.13
C GLU A 251 -14.03 14.95 1.36
N ALA A 252 -14.09 15.48 0.14
CA ALA A 252 -12.92 15.67 -0.72
C ALA A 252 -11.87 16.56 -0.04
N ALA A 253 -10.61 16.38 -0.43
CA ALA A 253 -9.51 17.24 0.03
C ALA A 253 -9.63 18.68 -0.53
N ASP A 254 -8.62 19.50 -0.28
CA ASP A 254 -8.57 20.90 -0.74
C ASP A 254 -8.84 21.01 -2.25
N GLN A 255 -9.49 22.11 -2.64
CA GLN A 255 -9.90 22.39 -4.02
C GLN A 255 -10.75 21.26 -4.64
N HIS A 256 -11.75 20.78 -3.88
CA HIS A 256 -12.64 19.69 -4.29
C HIS A 256 -11.90 18.40 -4.66
N GLY A 257 -10.77 18.14 -4.00
CA GLY A 257 -9.93 16.97 -4.26
C GLY A 257 -8.78 17.21 -5.21
N ARG A 258 -8.73 18.35 -5.92
CA ARG A 258 -7.65 18.62 -6.87
C ARG A 258 -6.29 18.79 -6.19
N ASN A 259 -6.29 19.26 -4.94
CA ASN A 259 -5.11 19.41 -4.10
C ASN A 259 -5.09 18.39 -2.95
N ASP A 260 -5.34 17.12 -3.26
CA ASP A 260 -5.13 16.00 -2.33
C ASP A 260 -3.63 15.65 -2.25
N ALA A 261 -2.90 16.45 -1.46
CA ALA A 261 -1.44 16.46 -1.42
C ALA A 261 -0.83 15.10 -1.06
N GLU A 262 -1.50 14.33 -0.19
CA GLU A 262 -1.09 13.00 0.24
C GLU A 262 -1.20 11.93 -0.85
N LYS A 263 -1.85 12.23 -1.98
CA LYS A 263 -1.93 11.36 -3.17
C LYS A 263 -0.79 11.59 -4.14
N LEU A 264 -0.03 12.67 -3.98
CA LEU A 264 1.04 13.04 -4.89
C LEU A 264 2.31 12.25 -4.60
N GLY A 265 2.99 11.83 -5.66
CA GLY A 265 4.18 11.00 -5.53
C GLY A 265 4.75 10.54 -6.85
N PHE A 266 5.76 9.69 -6.76
CA PHE A 266 6.40 9.01 -7.88
C PHE A 266 6.85 7.62 -7.44
N PHE A 267 7.25 6.76 -8.37
CA PHE A 267 7.70 5.42 -8.03
C PHE A 267 9.22 5.32 -7.97
N MET A 268 9.75 4.69 -6.92
CA MET A 268 11.11 4.14 -6.90
C MET A 268 11.03 2.64 -7.16
N VAL A 269 11.63 2.19 -8.25
CA VAL A 269 11.61 0.78 -8.67
C VAL A 269 12.97 0.17 -8.40
N THR A 270 13.00 -0.87 -7.58
CA THR A 270 14.22 -1.65 -7.29
C THR A 270 14.16 -2.97 -8.05
N VAL A 271 15.21 -3.27 -8.81
CA VAL A 271 15.31 -4.49 -9.61
C VAL A 271 16.17 -5.52 -8.87
N TYR A 272 15.65 -6.73 -8.72
CA TYR A 272 16.31 -7.90 -8.14
C TYR A 272 16.64 -8.90 -9.25
N ALA A 273 17.32 -10.01 -8.94
CA ALA A 273 17.61 -11.03 -9.94
C ALA A 273 16.35 -11.70 -10.53
N ASP A 274 15.30 -11.82 -9.72
CA ASP A 274 14.09 -12.61 -10.00
C ASP A 274 12.79 -11.78 -10.06
N GLY A 275 12.89 -10.45 -10.00
CA GLY A 275 11.72 -9.57 -10.07
C GLY A 275 12.05 -8.12 -9.80
N HIS A 276 11.01 -7.31 -9.60
CA HIS A 276 11.12 -5.90 -9.26
C HIS A 276 10.20 -5.55 -8.09
N VAL A 277 10.49 -4.45 -7.42
CA VAL A 277 9.65 -3.86 -6.37
C VAL A 277 9.41 -2.41 -6.71
N ALA A 278 8.14 -2.04 -6.94
CA ALA A 278 7.72 -0.70 -7.30
C ALA A 278 7.15 0.01 -6.06
N ARG A 279 7.84 1.03 -5.55
CA ARG A 279 7.46 1.76 -4.33
C ARG A 279 6.93 3.14 -4.63
N LEU A 280 5.71 3.43 -4.18
CA LEU A 280 5.26 4.81 -4.15
C LEU A 280 6.03 5.61 -3.08
N ILE A 281 6.68 6.68 -3.53
CA ILE A 281 7.25 7.72 -2.68
C ILE A 281 6.29 8.90 -2.69
N ARG A 282 5.57 9.09 -1.57
CA ARG A 282 4.69 10.25 -1.41
C ARG A 282 5.51 11.52 -1.25
N THR A 283 5.21 12.54 -2.04
CA THR A 283 5.77 13.89 -1.87
C THR A 283 4.97 14.70 -0.85
N ASN A 284 3.74 14.28 -0.53
CA ASN A 284 2.79 15.03 0.32
C ASN A 284 2.56 16.47 -0.17
N GLY A 285 2.73 16.70 -1.48
CA GLY A 285 2.60 18.02 -2.09
C GLY A 285 3.60 19.06 -1.60
N GLU A 286 4.71 18.64 -0.98
CA GLU A 286 5.83 19.50 -0.56
C GLU A 286 6.40 20.31 -1.72
N ARG A 287 6.97 21.46 -1.37
CA ARG A 287 7.36 22.51 -2.33
C ARG A 287 8.75 23.02 -2.03
N LEU A 288 9.50 23.30 -3.08
CA LEU A 288 10.79 23.98 -3.01
C LEU A 288 10.77 25.18 -3.96
N SER A 289 10.71 26.38 -3.39
CA SER A 289 10.72 27.61 -4.17
C SER A 289 12.08 27.84 -4.84
N LEU A 290 12.07 28.57 -5.96
CA LEU A 290 13.29 28.88 -6.71
C LEU A 290 14.35 29.55 -5.81
N GLY A 291 15.55 28.98 -5.76
CA GLY A 291 16.68 29.49 -4.96
C GLY A 291 16.59 29.22 -3.46
N ALA A 292 15.57 28.50 -2.99
CA ALA A 292 15.53 28.00 -1.62
C ALA A 292 16.69 27.02 -1.37
N PRO A 293 17.23 26.96 -0.14
CA PRO A 293 18.27 25.98 0.20
C PRO A 293 17.74 24.56 0.09
N GLU A 294 18.61 23.63 -0.30
CA GLU A 294 18.29 22.20 -0.34
C GLU A 294 17.76 21.72 1.03
N PRO A 295 16.67 20.94 1.04
CA PRO A 295 16.19 20.26 2.23
C PRO A 295 17.28 19.39 2.86
N ASN A 296 17.30 19.32 4.19
CA ASN A 296 18.11 18.34 4.88
C ASN A 296 17.42 16.98 4.83
N TRP A 297 18.14 15.97 4.35
CA TRP A 297 17.66 14.59 4.24
C TRP A 297 18.35 13.71 5.30
N PRO A 298 17.85 13.70 6.56
CA PRO A 298 18.43 12.85 7.59
C PRO A 298 18.27 11.37 7.19
N PRO A 299 19.19 10.49 7.64
CA PRO A 299 19.05 9.06 7.43
C PRO A 299 17.70 8.56 7.96
N ARG A 300 17.04 7.72 7.16
CA ARG A 300 15.75 7.13 7.50
C ARG A 300 15.79 5.62 7.31
N VAL A 301 15.00 4.92 8.13
CA VAL A 301 14.74 3.50 7.94
C VAL A 301 14.04 3.30 6.59
N PRO A 302 14.56 2.43 5.69
CA PRO A 302 13.92 2.15 4.41
C PRO A 302 12.56 1.48 4.63
N ALA A 303 11.61 1.74 3.75
CA ALA A 303 10.31 1.09 3.77
C ALA A 303 10.39 -0.30 3.14
N LEU A 304 9.86 -1.32 3.81
CA LEU A 304 9.69 -2.64 3.18
C LEU A 304 8.43 -2.73 2.32
N HIS A 305 8.52 -3.49 1.24
CA HIS A 305 7.37 -3.86 0.41
C HIS A 305 6.89 -5.26 0.78
N THR A 306 5.61 -5.55 0.51
CA THR A 306 5.05 -6.91 0.64
C THR A 306 5.84 -7.96 -0.14
N LYS A 307 6.48 -7.58 -1.25
CA LYS A 307 7.32 -8.47 -2.08
C LYS A 307 8.71 -8.73 -1.50
N GLU A 308 9.14 -8.06 -0.44
CA GLU A 308 10.46 -8.31 0.18
C GLU A 308 10.34 -9.00 1.53
N ALA A 309 9.17 -8.98 2.15
CA ALA A 309 8.95 -9.62 3.43
C ALA A 309 8.74 -11.12 3.21
N GLU A 310 9.71 -11.95 3.56
CA GLU A 310 9.54 -13.42 3.54
C GLU A 310 8.48 -13.91 4.54
N LYS A 311 8.28 -13.18 5.65
CA LYS A 311 7.35 -13.54 6.72
C LYS A 311 6.61 -12.30 7.22
N ALA A 312 5.31 -12.18 6.94
CA ALA A 312 4.47 -11.24 7.67
C ALA A 312 4.08 -11.88 9.00
N ALA A 313 4.70 -11.42 10.08
CA ALA A 313 4.33 -11.84 11.42
C ALA A 313 3.05 -11.14 11.92
N ILE A 314 2.61 -10.10 11.21
CA ILE A 314 1.47 -9.27 11.59
C ILE A 314 0.55 -9.08 10.38
N GLY A 315 -0.73 -9.41 10.58
CA GLY A 315 -1.78 -9.21 9.59
C GLY A 315 -2.76 -8.09 9.95
N VAL A 316 -3.73 -7.84 9.05
CA VAL A 316 -4.79 -6.84 9.27
C VAL A 316 -6.17 -7.34 8.88
N HIS A 317 -7.19 -6.77 9.49
CA HIS A 317 -8.59 -7.03 9.15
C HIS A 317 -9.06 -6.01 8.12
N LEU A 318 -9.46 -6.49 6.94
CA LEU A 318 -10.08 -5.65 5.91
C LEU A 318 -11.58 -5.56 6.19
N ARG A 319 -11.96 -4.65 7.10
CA ARG A 319 -13.37 -4.43 7.47
C ARG A 319 -14.17 -3.63 6.43
N HIS A 320 -13.47 -2.89 5.59
CA HIS A 320 -14.08 -2.12 4.50
C HIS A 320 -13.92 -2.90 3.19
N PRO A 321 -14.82 -2.70 2.22
CA PRO A 321 -14.63 -3.20 0.87
C PRO A 321 -13.25 -2.80 0.33
N TRP A 322 -12.39 -3.79 0.05
CA TRP A 322 -11.00 -3.56 -0.33
C TRP A 322 -10.75 -3.65 -1.84
N ALA A 323 -11.69 -4.23 -2.58
CA ALA A 323 -11.74 -4.30 -4.04
C ALA A 323 -13.05 -3.68 -4.56
N GLU A 324 -13.47 -2.56 -3.94
CA GLU A 324 -14.67 -1.83 -4.36
C GLU A 324 -14.48 -1.19 -5.73
N GLU A 325 -15.51 -1.29 -6.56
CA GLU A 325 -15.63 -0.54 -7.80
C GLU A 325 -16.68 0.56 -7.62
N THR A 326 -16.33 1.77 -8.02
CA THR A 326 -17.20 2.95 -7.97
C THR A 326 -17.47 3.43 -9.38
N GLU A 327 -18.73 3.71 -9.67
CA GLU A 327 -19.14 4.38 -10.90
C GLU A 327 -19.03 5.89 -10.67
N LEU A 328 -18.16 6.56 -11.44
CA LEU A 328 -17.96 8.01 -11.30
C LEU A 328 -19.15 8.78 -11.91
N PRO A 329 -19.51 9.95 -11.35
CA PRO A 329 -20.46 10.84 -12.00
C PRO A 329 -19.88 11.30 -13.35
N TYR A 330 -20.73 11.44 -14.37
CA TYR A 330 -20.35 12.22 -15.55
C TYR A 330 -20.22 13.67 -15.10
N ASN A 331 -18.99 14.18 -15.01
CA ASN A 331 -18.73 15.53 -14.55
C ASN A 331 -17.67 16.20 -15.43
N GLY A 332 -18.05 17.34 -16.03
CA GLY A 332 -17.13 18.21 -16.75
C GLY A 332 -16.64 17.64 -18.08
N PRO A 333 -15.61 18.28 -18.70
CA PRO A 333 -15.26 18.01 -20.09
C PRO A 333 -14.71 16.59 -20.35
N MET A 334 -14.53 15.79 -19.30
CA MET A 334 -14.02 14.42 -19.37
C MET A 334 -15.19 13.46 -19.27
N ASP A 335 -15.39 12.60 -20.28
CA ASP A 335 -16.41 11.54 -20.26
C ASP A 335 -17.86 12.04 -20.10
N GLU A 336 -18.22 13.22 -20.63
CA GLU A 336 -19.54 13.85 -20.47
C GLU A 336 -20.75 12.95 -20.85
N PHE A 337 -20.53 11.95 -21.72
CA PHE A 337 -21.61 11.12 -22.27
C PHE A 337 -21.71 9.72 -21.64
N HIS A 338 -20.77 9.31 -20.79
CA HIS A 338 -20.75 7.97 -20.22
C HIS A 338 -20.25 7.99 -18.78
N ARG A 339 -20.71 7.03 -17.98
CA ARG A 339 -20.11 6.79 -16.66
C ARG A 339 -19.05 5.72 -16.79
N LYS A 340 -17.88 5.95 -16.20
CA LYS A 340 -16.84 4.95 -16.06
C LYS A 340 -16.86 4.33 -14.67
N ALA A 341 -16.60 3.03 -14.61
CA ALA A 341 -16.41 2.30 -13.37
C ALA A 341 -14.91 2.17 -13.10
N VAL A 342 -14.50 2.42 -11.86
CA VAL A 342 -13.09 2.45 -11.45
C VAL A 342 -12.93 1.70 -10.14
N ARG A 343 -11.83 0.96 -9.97
CA ARG A 343 -11.54 0.22 -8.74
C ARG A 343 -10.73 1.09 -7.78
N ASN A 344 -11.09 1.10 -6.50
CA ASN A 344 -10.28 1.79 -5.50
C ASN A 344 -9.09 0.92 -5.07
N ASP A 345 -7.91 1.16 -5.66
CA ASP A 345 -6.67 0.43 -5.35
C ASP A 345 -5.85 1.04 -4.19
N TYR A 346 -6.35 2.07 -3.51
CA TYR A 346 -5.62 2.67 -2.37
C TYR A 346 -5.49 1.75 -1.16
N THR A 347 -6.39 0.75 -1.01
CA THR A 347 -6.20 -0.30 0.00
C THR A 347 -4.94 -1.11 -0.29
N LEU A 348 -4.73 -1.48 -1.55
CA LEU A 348 -3.54 -2.21 -1.97
C LEU A 348 -2.27 -1.38 -1.78
N MET A 349 -2.31 -0.13 -2.22
CA MET A 349 -1.22 0.83 -2.03
C MET A 349 -0.81 0.93 -0.56
N ALA A 350 -1.78 1.09 0.32
CA ALA A 350 -1.58 1.21 1.76
C ALA A 350 -0.99 -0.08 2.38
N LEU A 351 -1.40 -1.26 1.93
CA LEU A 351 -0.79 -2.53 2.35
C LEU A 351 0.68 -2.62 1.93
N TRP A 352 0.99 -2.23 0.69
CA TRP A 352 2.35 -2.21 0.16
C TRP A 352 3.26 -1.21 0.87
N GLU A 353 2.76 -0.02 1.20
CA GLU A 353 3.50 1.01 1.94
C GLU A 353 3.89 0.57 3.36
N LEU A 354 3.12 -0.34 3.95
CA LEU A 354 3.39 -0.94 5.26
C LEU A 354 4.11 -2.28 5.18
N GLY A 355 4.31 -2.85 3.99
CA GLY A 355 4.85 -4.19 3.81
C GLY A 355 3.97 -5.28 4.43
N ILE A 356 2.65 -5.06 4.50
CA ILE A 356 1.70 -6.02 5.03
C ILE A 356 1.33 -7.01 3.93
N SER A 357 1.47 -8.30 4.22
CA SER A 357 1.11 -9.35 3.27
C SER A 357 -0.03 -10.23 3.75
N GLN A 358 -0.32 -10.28 5.04
CA GLN A 358 -1.37 -11.11 5.60
C GLN A 358 -2.65 -10.30 5.83
N VAL A 359 -3.74 -10.71 5.19
CA VAL A 359 -5.04 -10.03 5.29
C VAL A 359 -6.16 -11.00 5.63
N ARG A 360 -7.09 -10.55 6.46
CA ARG A 360 -8.25 -11.32 6.89
C ARG A 360 -9.54 -10.78 6.26
N VAL A 361 -10.27 -11.65 5.58
CA VAL A 361 -11.45 -11.33 4.73
C VAL A 361 -12.64 -12.26 5.02
N PRO A 362 -13.89 -11.82 4.82
CA PRO A 362 -15.06 -12.70 4.93
C PRO A 362 -15.05 -13.79 3.85
N LEU A 363 -15.43 -15.02 4.20
CA LEU A 363 -15.55 -16.14 3.25
C LEU A 363 -16.48 -15.81 2.06
N SER A 364 -17.51 -14.99 2.31
CA SER A 364 -18.46 -14.58 1.27
C SER A 364 -17.84 -13.82 0.11
N GLU A 365 -16.64 -13.25 0.27
CA GLU A 365 -15.96 -12.56 -0.83
C GLU A 365 -15.49 -13.52 -1.93
N LEU A 366 -15.22 -14.79 -1.61
CA LEU A 366 -14.90 -15.82 -2.62
C LEU A 366 -16.07 -16.09 -3.57
N MET A 367 -17.30 -15.76 -3.16
CA MET A 367 -18.49 -15.91 -4.00
C MET A 367 -18.58 -14.84 -5.10
N VAL A 368 -17.74 -13.80 -5.04
CA VAL A 368 -17.74 -12.68 -5.98
C VAL A 368 -16.55 -12.85 -6.95
N PRO A 369 -16.78 -13.24 -8.22
CA PRO A 369 -15.70 -13.57 -9.16
C PRO A 369 -14.59 -12.51 -9.25
N ARG A 370 -14.95 -11.22 -9.40
CA ARG A 370 -13.97 -10.13 -9.47
C ARG A 370 -13.08 -10.03 -8.23
N ILE A 371 -13.61 -10.28 -7.03
CA ILE A 371 -12.84 -10.17 -5.78
C ILE A 371 -11.92 -11.39 -5.66
N ARG A 372 -12.43 -12.58 -5.97
CA ARG A 372 -11.63 -13.81 -6.05
C ARG A 372 -10.48 -13.68 -7.04
N ASP A 373 -10.74 -13.18 -8.25
CA ASP A 373 -9.72 -13.01 -9.28
C ASP A 373 -8.66 -11.97 -8.83
N ARG A 374 -9.09 -10.94 -8.08
CA ARG A 374 -8.17 -10.01 -7.41
C ARG A 374 -7.32 -10.69 -6.33
N MET A 375 -7.89 -11.58 -5.51
CA MET A 375 -7.13 -12.37 -4.53
C MET A 375 -6.05 -13.23 -5.22
N ILE A 376 -6.39 -13.88 -6.34
CA ILE A 376 -5.44 -14.64 -7.15
C ILE A 376 -4.29 -13.75 -7.63
N ALA A 377 -4.62 -12.60 -8.24
CA ALA A 377 -3.62 -11.66 -8.72
C ALA A 377 -2.69 -11.15 -7.60
N LEU A 378 -3.25 -10.80 -6.44
CA LEU A 378 -2.48 -10.31 -5.30
C LEU A 378 -1.66 -11.38 -4.60
N SER A 379 -2.10 -12.64 -4.61
CA SER A 379 -1.33 -13.76 -4.07
C SER A 379 -0.01 -13.95 -4.82
N ARG A 380 0.01 -13.67 -6.13
CA ARG A 380 1.25 -13.64 -6.92
C ARG A 380 2.23 -12.55 -6.47
N ASN A 381 1.74 -11.48 -5.84
CA ASN A 381 2.54 -10.39 -5.28
C ASN A 381 2.85 -10.54 -3.79
N GLY A 382 2.66 -11.75 -3.24
CA GLY A 382 3.05 -12.10 -1.87
C GLY A 382 1.93 -11.93 -0.84
N HIS A 383 0.74 -11.46 -1.23
CA HIS A 383 -0.40 -11.39 -0.31
C HIS A 383 -0.92 -12.78 0.06
N ARG A 384 -1.39 -12.94 1.30
CA ARG A 384 -1.93 -14.18 1.86
C ARG A 384 -3.27 -13.87 2.53
N PHE A 385 -4.27 -14.69 2.25
CA PHE A 385 -5.65 -14.45 2.69
C PHE A 385 -6.09 -15.49 3.72
N GLY A 386 -6.49 -15.03 4.91
CA GLY A 386 -7.27 -15.81 5.86
C GLY A 386 -8.75 -15.51 5.68
N ALA A 387 -9.57 -16.53 5.44
CA ALA A 387 -11.02 -16.39 5.35
C ALA A 387 -11.68 -16.60 6.72
N PHE A 388 -12.82 -15.95 6.99
CA PHE A 388 -13.62 -16.25 8.18
C PHE A 388 -15.13 -16.34 7.88
N CYS A 389 -15.83 -17.19 8.63
CA CYS A 389 -17.29 -17.31 8.57
C CYS A 389 -17.92 -17.72 9.91
N PHE A 390 -19.24 -17.56 10.01
CA PHE A 390 -20.02 -18.08 11.13
C PHE A 390 -20.58 -19.46 10.79
N GLY A 391 -20.28 -20.46 11.62
CA GLY A 391 -20.57 -21.86 11.35
C GLY A 391 -19.60 -22.50 10.35
N VAL A 392 -19.60 -23.84 10.30
CA VAL A 392 -18.81 -24.59 9.30
C VAL A 392 -19.45 -24.37 7.91
N PRO A 393 -18.68 -24.01 6.87
CA PRO A 393 -19.25 -23.74 5.55
C PRO A 393 -19.81 -25.00 4.91
N GLU A 394 -20.97 -24.84 4.26
CA GLU A 394 -21.70 -25.90 3.56
C GLU A 394 -22.09 -25.44 2.14
N GLY A 395 -22.43 -26.40 1.28
CA GLY A 395 -22.90 -26.16 -0.08
C GLY A 395 -21.97 -25.24 -0.88
N ALA A 396 -22.54 -24.21 -1.51
CA ALA A 396 -21.80 -23.30 -2.39
C ALA A 396 -20.59 -22.61 -1.73
N TYR A 397 -20.63 -22.34 -0.42
CA TYR A 397 -19.48 -21.75 0.29
C TYR A 397 -18.34 -22.75 0.48
N ARG A 398 -18.67 -24.02 0.77
CA ARG A 398 -17.67 -25.10 0.86
C ARG A 398 -17.07 -25.37 -0.52
N ASP A 399 -17.90 -25.46 -1.56
CA ASP A 399 -17.45 -25.65 -2.94
C ASP A 399 -16.52 -24.51 -3.39
N ALA A 400 -16.88 -23.26 -3.06
CA ALA A 400 -16.04 -22.11 -3.36
C ALA A 400 -14.70 -22.16 -2.61
N LEU A 401 -14.69 -22.54 -1.33
CA LEU A 401 -13.46 -22.69 -0.55
C LEU A 401 -12.57 -23.80 -1.11
N VAL A 402 -13.13 -24.97 -1.44
CA VAL A 402 -12.40 -26.10 -2.02
C VAL A 402 -11.79 -25.73 -3.37
N THR A 403 -12.57 -25.06 -4.22
CA THR A 403 -12.13 -24.63 -5.56
C THR A 403 -11.00 -23.60 -5.47
N ASN A 404 -11.02 -22.73 -4.45
CA ASN A 404 -10.10 -21.60 -4.31
C ASN A 404 -9.11 -21.77 -3.15
N ARG A 405 -8.87 -23.01 -2.71
CA ARG A 405 -8.01 -23.29 -1.56
C ARG A 405 -6.55 -22.84 -1.74
N GLU A 406 -6.10 -22.60 -2.97
CA GLU A 406 -4.74 -22.14 -3.25
C GLU A 406 -4.52 -20.65 -2.94
N VAL A 407 -5.58 -19.85 -2.85
CA VAL A 407 -5.49 -18.42 -2.48
C VAL A 407 -5.79 -18.16 -1.01
N ILE A 408 -6.31 -19.15 -0.28
CA ILE A 408 -6.63 -19.06 1.14
C ILE A 408 -5.59 -19.85 1.93
N GLU A 409 -5.03 -19.27 2.99
CA GLU A 409 -4.07 -19.98 3.86
C GLU A 409 -4.78 -20.69 5.04
N SER A 410 -5.88 -20.09 5.52
CA SER A 410 -6.60 -20.55 6.71
C SER A 410 -8.08 -20.21 6.63
N ILE A 411 -8.89 -21.02 7.32
CA ILE A 411 -10.32 -20.76 7.49
C ILE A 411 -10.65 -20.65 8.98
N GLU A 412 -11.14 -19.47 9.38
CA GLU A 412 -11.61 -19.19 10.73
C GLU A 412 -13.11 -19.43 10.86
N ILE A 413 -13.46 -20.36 11.74
CA ILE A 413 -14.82 -20.77 12.01
C ILE A 413 -15.27 -20.20 13.35
N VAL A 414 -16.22 -19.26 13.30
CA VAL A 414 -16.86 -18.66 14.47
C VAL A 414 -18.10 -19.47 14.83
N VAL A 415 -18.16 -20.01 16.05
CA VAL A 415 -19.32 -20.79 16.53
C VAL A 415 -19.86 -20.27 17.87
N PRO A 416 -21.15 -20.51 18.19
CA PRO A 416 -21.60 -20.54 19.57
C PRO A 416 -20.76 -21.57 20.34
N TRP A 417 -20.09 -21.16 21.42
CA TRP A 417 -19.12 -22.06 22.06
C TRP A 417 -19.75 -23.33 22.64
N ALA A 418 -21.04 -23.27 23.00
CA ALA A 418 -21.81 -24.42 23.43
C ALA A 418 -21.93 -25.51 22.35
N ASP A 419 -21.82 -25.14 21.07
CA ASP A 419 -21.96 -26.04 19.93
C ASP A 419 -20.61 -26.48 19.34
N SER A 420 -19.49 -26.02 19.92
CA SER A 420 -18.12 -26.26 19.41
C SER A 420 -17.80 -27.75 19.23
N GLU A 421 -18.26 -28.59 20.16
CA GLU A 421 -18.04 -30.05 20.12
C GLU A 421 -18.71 -30.71 18.91
N TYR A 422 -19.90 -30.23 18.53
CA TYR A 422 -20.66 -30.78 17.40
C TYR A 422 -20.07 -30.37 16.04
N ALA A 423 -19.27 -29.29 15.99
CA ALA A 423 -18.62 -28.85 14.77
C ALA A 423 -17.40 -29.72 14.38
N VAL A 424 -16.77 -30.41 15.35
CA VAL A 424 -15.48 -31.10 15.14
C VAL A 424 -15.47 -32.12 13.98
N PRO A 425 -16.49 -32.98 13.79
CA PRO A 425 -16.51 -33.90 12.67
C PRO A 425 -16.49 -33.20 11.30
N GLU A 426 -17.27 -32.13 11.14
CA GLU A 426 -17.32 -31.37 9.89
C GLU A 426 -16.05 -30.54 9.67
N LEU A 427 -15.48 -29.98 10.74
CA LEU A 427 -14.16 -29.32 10.67
C LEU A 427 -13.08 -30.28 10.19
N LYS A 428 -13.10 -31.54 10.67
CA LYS A 428 -12.17 -32.57 10.24
C LYS A 428 -12.33 -32.90 8.76
N ALA A 429 -13.57 -33.12 8.32
CA ALA A 429 -13.87 -33.35 6.91
C ALA A 429 -13.40 -32.18 6.03
N LEU A 430 -13.64 -30.94 6.48
CA LEU A 430 -13.20 -29.74 5.78
C LEU A 430 -11.67 -29.66 5.69
N LYS A 431 -10.96 -29.96 6.78
CA LYS A 431 -9.49 -29.99 6.80
C LYS A 431 -8.92 -31.03 5.85
N GLU A 432 -9.48 -32.24 5.84
CA GLU A 432 -9.03 -33.32 4.95
C GLU A 432 -9.24 -32.96 3.46
N GLU A 433 -10.35 -32.30 3.15
CA GLU A 433 -10.71 -31.89 1.79
C GLU A 433 -9.89 -30.69 1.28
N THR A 434 -9.75 -29.67 2.11
CA THR A 434 -9.12 -28.39 1.73
C THR A 434 -7.63 -28.34 2.04
N ARG A 435 -7.17 -29.08 3.06
CA ARG A 435 -5.81 -29.00 3.65
C ARG A 435 -5.46 -27.62 4.23
N LEU A 436 -6.45 -26.79 4.47
CA LEU A 436 -6.28 -25.49 5.11
C LEU A 436 -6.10 -25.63 6.61
N ASP A 437 -5.42 -24.65 7.20
CA ASP A 437 -5.40 -24.52 8.65
C ASP A 437 -6.80 -24.16 9.16
N ILE A 438 -7.29 -24.96 10.12
CA ILE A 438 -8.58 -24.74 10.76
C ILE A 438 -8.37 -23.90 12.01
N VAL A 439 -8.90 -22.68 11.97
CA VAL A 439 -8.90 -21.76 13.10
C VAL A 439 -10.28 -21.78 13.75
N LEU A 440 -10.37 -22.09 15.05
CA LEU A 440 -11.65 -22.17 15.75
C LEU A 440 -11.79 -21.03 16.78
N THR A 441 -12.97 -20.41 16.81
CA THR A 441 -13.25 -19.35 17.78
C THR A 441 -14.70 -19.33 18.22
N LYS A 442 -14.94 -18.70 19.37
CA LYS A 442 -16.27 -18.43 19.87
C LYS A 442 -16.80 -17.07 19.42
N ILE A 443 -18.10 -17.00 19.23
CA ILE A 443 -18.85 -15.74 19.31
C ILE A 443 -19.09 -15.37 20.79
N GLU A 444 -19.06 -14.09 21.09
CA GLU A 444 -19.55 -13.52 22.34
C GLU A 444 -20.59 -12.46 22.00
N THR A 445 -21.75 -12.57 22.65
CA THR A 445 -22.87 -11.65 22.47
C THR A 445 -23.22 -10.96 23.78
N SER A 446 -24.04 -9.92 23.69
CA SER A 446 -24.61 -9.26 24.86
C SER A 446 -25.41 -10.19 25.79
N ALA A 447 -25.92 -11.32 25.29
CA ALA A 447 -26.61 -12.32 26.09
C ALA A 447 -25.68 -13.08 27.03
N ASP A 448 -24.38 -13.11 26.72
CA ASP A 448 -23.36 -13.84 27.48
C ASP A 448 -22.79 -13.01 28.65
N LYS A 449 -23.00 -11.69 28.66
CA LYS A 449 -22.62 -10.82 29.79
C LYS A 449 -23.76 -10.72 30.81
N LYS A 450 -23.48 -11.02 32.09
CA LYS A 450 -24.41 -10.74 33.19
C LYS A 450 -24.72 -9.24 33.23
N ALA A 451 -26.01 -8.89 33.18
CA ALA A 451 -26.45 -7.49 33.25
C ALA A 451 -25.94 -6.84 34.55
N ALA A 452 -25.16 -5.77 34.42
CA ALA A 452 -24.73 -4.93 35.54
C ALA A 452 -25.60 -3.66 35.56
N GLY A 453 -26.71 -3.71 36.32
CA GLY A 453 -27.66 -2.60 36.42
C GLY A 453 -28.48 -2.37 35.14
N SER A 454 -28.75 -1.11 34.80
CA SER A 454 -29.59 -0.72 33.64
C SER A 454 -28.84 -0.61 32.31
N ARG A 455 -27.55 -0.98 32.25
CA ARG A 455 -26.72 -0.89 31.04
C ARG A 455 -26.80 -2.20 30.24
N PHE A 456 -27.61 -2.20 29.19
CA PHE A 456 -27.60 -3.24 28.15
C PHE A 456 -26.67 -2.78 27.01
N SER A 457 -25.58 -3.51 26.76
CA SER A 457 -24.64 -3.19 25.68
C SER A 457 -24.92 -4.12 24.51
N HIS A 458 -25.45 -3.61 23.40
CA HIS A 458 -25.56 -4.37 22.16
C HIS A 458 -24.17 -4.52 21.55
N PHE A 459 -23.56 -5.70 21.69
CA PHE A 459 -22.31 -6.00 20.99
C PHE A 459 -22.26 -7.47 20.59
N VAL A 460 -21.60 -7.70 19.45
CA VAL A 460 -21.15 -9.01 18.99
C VAL A 460 -19.65 -8.89 18.82
N ALA A 461 -18.91 -9.80 19.42
CA ALA A 461 -17.48 -9.94 19.24
C ALA A 461 -17.15 -11.42 19.06
N HIS A 462 -15.93 -11.73 18.63
CA HIS A 462 -15.43 -13.10 18.59
C HIS A 462 -14.00 -13.15 19.13
N GLY A 463 -13.58 -14.33 19.56
CA GLY A 463 -12.29 -14.55 20.20
C GLY A 463 -12.35 -14.65 21.72
N PHE A 464 -11.45 -15.46 22.26
CA PHE A 464 -11.24 -15.65 23.69
C PHE A 464 -10.48 -14.50 24.32
N ARG A 465 -10.69 -14.29 25.62
CA ARG A 465 -9.73 -13.57 26.47
C ARG A 465 -8.73 -14.57 27.04
N VAL A 466 -7.53 -14.12 27.39
CA VAL A 466 -6.52 -14.97 28.07
C VAL A 466 -7.10 -15.67 29.30
N SER A 467 -7.93 -14.95 30.07
CA SER A 467 -8.62 -15.46 31.26
C SER A 467 -9.65 -16.57 30.98
N GLU A 468 -9.92 -16.89 29.72
CA GLU A 468 -10.93 -17.87 29.29
C GLU A 468 -10.31 -19.15 28.74
N ILE A 469 -8.99 -19.34 28.91
CA ILE A 469 -8.25 -20.52 28.42
C ILE A 469 -8.85 -21.86 28.90
N ASP A 470 -9.41 -21.89 30.11
CA ASP A 470 -10.06 -23.08 30.68
C ASP A 470 -11.26 -23.57 29.84
N GLN A 471 -11.89 -22.69 29.05
CA GLN A 471 -12.97 -23.07 28.14
C GLN A 471 -12.45 -23.96 27.00
N ILE A 472 -11.22 -23.72 26.53
CA ILE A 472 -10.54 -24.55 25.52
C ILE A 472 -10.14 -25.89 26.14
N ASP A 473 -9.67 -25.90 27.39
CA ASP A 473 -9.36 -27.17 28.08
C ASP A 473 -10.59 -28.04 28.27
N GLY A 474 -11.72 -27.43 28.64
CA GLY A 474 -13.00 -28.11 28.73
C GLY A 474 -13.41 -28.71 27.38
N PHE A 475 -13.26 -27.94 26.30
CA PHE A 475 -13.54 -28.39 24.93
C PHE A 475 -12.65 -29.57 24.51
N LEU A 476 -11.32 -29.46 24.65
CA LEU A 476 -10.37 -30.50 24.27
C LEU A 476 -10.49 -31.79 25.09
N LYS A 477 -11.09 -31.73 26.29
CA LYS A 477 -11.43 -32.92 27.09
C LYS A 477 -12.66 -33.64 26.54
N LYS A 478 -13.66 -32.89 26.08
CA LYS A 478 -14.93 -33.46 25.60
C LYS A 478 -14.88 -33.87 24.12
N ALA A 479 -14.08 -33.18 23.31
CA ALA A 479 -13.82 -33.51 21.91
C ALA A 479 -12.31 -33.72 21.66
N PRO A 480 -11.73 -34.87 22.05
CA PRO A 480 -10.29 -35.12 21.93
C PRO A 480 -9.74 -35.02 20.51
N ASP A 481 -10.55 -35.38 19.51
CA ASP A 481 -10.21 -35.32 18.07
C ASP A 481 -9.87 -33.90 17.63
N ALA A 482 -10.39 -32.87 18.33
CA ALA A 482 -10.09 -31.48 18.03
C ALA A 482 -8.59 -31.15 18.13
N ARG A 483 -7.79 -31.92 18.88
CA ARG A 483 -6.32 -31.74 18.95
C ARG A 483 -5.61 -31.95 17.61
N GLN A 484 -6.21 -32.71 16.70
CA GLN A 484 -5.67 -32.97 15.36
C GLN A 484 -6.40 -32.14 14.29
N THR A 485 -7.63 -31.72 14.60
CA THR A 485 -8.47 -30.96 13.69
C THR A 485 -8.21 -29.45 13.75
N VAL A 486 -8.10 -28.85 14.95
CA VAL A 486 -7.99 -27.40 15.14
C VAL A 486 -6.53 -27.00 15.29
N ASP A 487 -6.04 -26.15 14.37
CA ASP A 487 -4.65 -25.70 14.33
C ASP A 487 -4.42 -24.46 15.21
N ALA A 488 -5.43 -23.59 15.28
CA ALA A 488 -5.34 -22.35 16.03
C ALA A 488 -6.63 -21.93 16.73
N TYR A 489 -6.49 -21.15 17.81
CA TYR A 489 -7.59 -20.47 18.48
C TYR A 489 -7.43 -18.96 18.43
N VAL A 490 -8.55 -18.25 18.28
CA VAL A 490 -8.53 -16.78 18.20
C VAL A 490 -8.71 -16.16 19.57
N PHE A 491 -7.82 -15.25 19.92
CA PHE A 491 -7.89 -14.41 21.10
C PHE A 491 -8.08 -12.94 20.70
N ARG A 492 -8.57 -12.14 21.65
CA ARG A 492 -8.65 -10.68 21.51
C ARG A 492 -7.99 -10.00 22.70
N ILE A 493 -7.24 -8.94 22.41
CA ILE A 493 -6.65 -8.06 23.41
C ILE A 493 -7.33 -6.70 23.26
N SER A 494 -7.99 -6.24 24.33
CA SER A 494 -8.67 -4.95 24.37
C SER A 494 -7.66 -3.80 24.45
N LEU A 495 -8.07 -2.60 24.00
CA LEU A 495 -7.22 -1.41 23.94
C LEU A 495 -6.60 -0.99 25.29
N ASP A 496 -7.24 -1.33 26.41
CA ASP A 496 -6.77 -1.04 27.77
C ASP A 496 -5.79 -2.08 28.32
N ARG A 497 -5.53 -3.15 27.56
CA ARG A 497 -4.58 -4.20 27.91
C ARG A 497 -3.32 -4.11 27.07
N SER A 498 -2.22 -4.61 27.63
CA SER A 498 -0.90 -4.58 27.01
C SER A 498 -0.72 -5.81 26.12
N PRO A 499 -0.52 -5.63 24.79
CA PRO A 499 -0.13 -6.71 23.89
C PRO A 499 1.11 -7.44 24.40
N TRP A 500 2.08 -6.72 24.95
CA TRP A 500 3.30 -7.29 25.54
C TRP A 500 3.03 -8.42 26.54
N LYS A 501 2.19 -8.16 27.54
CA LYS A 501 1.95 -9.13 28.62
C LYS A 501 1.05 -10.27 28.18
N ASP A 502 -0.03 -9.94 27.47
CA ASP A 502 -1.05 -10.92 27.13
C ASP A 502 -0.54 -11.89 26.05
N VAL A 503 0.28 -11.45 25.09
CA VAL A 503 0.91 -12.34 24.09
C VAL A 503 1.94 -13.28 24.72
N GLN A 504 2.78 -12.80 25.63
CA GLN A 504 3.73 -13.65 26.37
C GLN A 504 3.01 -14.78 27.14
N GLU A 505 1.91 -14.43 27.81
CA GLU A 505 1.11 -15.42 28.54
C GLU A 505 0.40 -16.39 27.61
N LEU A 506 -0.10 -15.92 26.46
CA LEU A 506 -0.70 -16.80 25.45
C LEU A 506 0.31 -17.77 24.89
N HIS A 507 1.50 -17.33 24.47
CA HIS A 507 2.57 -18.23 24.01
C HIS A 507 2.82 -19.37 25.02
N ARG A 508 2.96 -19.03 26.32
CA ARG A 508 3.14 -20.02 27.38
C ARG A 508 1.97 -21.01 27.45
N LEU A 509 0.73 -20.52 27.46
CA LEU A 509 -0.49 -21.33 27.56
C LEU A 509 -0.72 -22.20 26.31
N MET A 510 -0.41 -21.69 25.12
CA MET A 510 -0.57 -22.41 23.86
C MET A 510 0.48 -23.52 23.71
N GLY A 511 1.71 -23.26 24.12
CA GLY A 511 2.78 -24.28 24.17
C GLY A 511 2.43 -25.49 25.04
N GLU A 512 1.74 -25.29 26.18
CA GLU A 512 1.24 -26.40 27.03
C GLU A 512 0.23 -27.31 26.32
N ARG A 513 -0.43 -26.79 25.27
CA ARG A 513 -1.53 -27.45 24.54
C ARG A 513 -1.11 -27.93 23.16
N ASN A 514 0.09 -27.57 22.70
CA ASN A 514 0.59 -27.83 21.36
C ASN A 514 -0.38 -27.34 20.27
N THR A 515 -0.89 -26.12 20.45
CA THR A 515 -1.78 -25.40 19.54
C THR A 515 -1.24 -23.98 19.33
N THR A 516 -1.74 -23.25 18.33
CA THR A 516 -1.30 -21.87 18.04
C THR A 516 -2.37 -20.84 18.38
N ALA A 517 -1.97 -19.58 18.57
CA ALA A 517 -2.91 -18.47 18.82
C ALA A 517 -2.93 -17.48 17.66
N ILE A 518 -4.13 -17.02 17.30
CA ILE A 518 -4.33 -15.83 16.48
C ILE A 518 -4.84 -14.71 17.39
N VAL A 519 -4.11 -13.61 17.50
CA VAL A 519 -4.39 -12.55 18.47
C VAL A 519 -4.85 -11.29 17.75
N ASN A 520 -6.13 -10.95 17.90
CA ASN A 520 -6.71 -9.73 17.40
C ASN A 520 -6.48 -8.58 18.38
N ILE A 521 -5.63 -7.62 18.00
CA ILE A 521 -5.37 -6.39 18.74
C ILE A 521 -6.46 -5.40 18.40
N ARG A 522 -7.32 -5.13 19.40
CA ARG A 522 -8.46 -4.25 19.25
C ARG A 522 -8.02 -2.80 19.46
N LEU A 523 -8.24 -1.96 18.44
CA LEU A 523 -8.02 -0.51 18.55
C LEU A 523 -9.25 0.25 19.07
N ALA A 524 -10.38 -0.44 19.25
CA ALA A 524 -11.60 0.14 19.80
C ALA A 524 -11.69 0.03 21.32
N SER A 525 -12.51 0.90 21.92
CA SER A 525 -12.99 0.71 23.29
C SER A 525 -13.86 -0.54 23.43
N GLU A 526 -13.98 -1.05 24.66
CA GLU A 526 -15.03 -2.01 25.03
C GLU A 526 -16.42 -1.34 25.09
N ASN A 527 -16.48 -0.01 25.16
CA ASN A 527 -17.72 0.75 25.09
C ASN A 527 -18.09 1.08 23.62
N PRO A 528 -19.24 0.61 23.10
CA PRO A 528 -19.65 0.86 21.72
C PRO A 528 -19.91 2.33 21.37
N ALA A 529 -20.10 3.21 22.35
CA ALA A 529 -20.35 4.64 22.13
C ALA A 529 -19.09 5.51 22.20
N GLU A 530 -17.96 4.96 22.65
CA GLU A 530 -16.73 5.74 22.82
C GLU A 530 -15.97 5.84 21.50
N TYR A 531 -15.64 7.08 21.11
CA TYR A 531 -14.81 7.35 19.95
C TYR A 531 -13.33 7.41 20.33
N ILE A 532 -12.55 6.45 19.85
CA ILE A 532 -11.10 6.42 20.05
C ILE A 532 -10.40 7.19 18.91
N ALA A 533 -10.10 8.46 19.15
CA ALA A 533 -9.41 9.36 18.21
C ALA A 533 -7.99 9.77 18.66
N ASP A 534 -7.48 9.17 19.74
CA ASP A 534 -6.14 9.45 20.26
C ASP A 534 -5.08 8.66 19.48
N ASP A 535 -4.55 9.29 18.42
CA ASP A 535 -3.55 8.69 17.53
C ASP A 535 -2.26 8.27 18.27
N ARG A 536 -1.90 8.95 19.37
CA ARG A 536 -0.71 8.56 20.16
C ARG A 536 -0.96 7.26 20.89
N LYS A 537 -2.10 7.14 21.57
CA LYS A 537 -2.49 5.92 22.26
C LYS A 537 -2.54 4.73 21.29
N LEU A 538 -3.13 4.94 20.11
CA LEU A 538 -3.19 3.91 19.06
C LEU A 538 -1.82 3.56 18.51
N ALA A 539 -0.96 4.55 18.26
CA ALA A 539 0.42 4.34 17.83
C ALA A 539 1.23 3.53 18.87
N ASN A 540 1.08 3.81 20.17
CA ASN A 540 1.71 3.01 21.22
C ASN A 540 1.21 1.56 21.24
N GLN A 541 -0.11 1.35 21.09
CA GLN A 541 -0.70 0.01 21.04
C GLN A 541 -0.19 -0.78 19.82
N VAL A 542 -0.11 -0.14 18.67
CA VAL A 542 0.44 -0.73 17.44
C VAL A 542 1.93 -1.02 17.58
N ALA A 543 2.70 -0.15 18.23
CA ALA A 543 4.12 -0.39 18.50
C ALA A 543 4.34 -1.66 19.34
N GLU A 544 3.61 -1.82 20.46
CA GLU A 544 3.67 -3.05 21.27
C GLU A 544 3.27 -4.27 20.43
N ALA A 545 2.15 -4.17 19.71
CA ALA A 545 1.62 -5.26 18.88
C ALA A 545 2.59 -5.73 17.78
N VAL A 546 3.25 -4.79 17.11
CA VAL A 546 4.20 -5.10 16.04
C VAL A 546 5.40 -5.84 16.62
N LEU A 547 5.98 -5.34 17.72
CA LEU A 547 7.18 -5.94 18.29
C LEU A 547 6.89 -7.36 18.81
N VAL A 548 5.78 -7.57 19.52
CA VAL A 548 5.43 -8.88 20.07
C VAL A 548 5.04 -9.89 18.98
N GLY A 549 4.55 -9.41 17.82
CA GLY A 549 4.26 -10.27 16.67
C GLY A 549 5.50 -10.98 16.13
N TYR A 550 6.68 -10.40 16.28
CA TYR A 550 7.96 -11.02 15.89
C TYR A 550 8.62 -11.84 17.00
N ALA A 551 8.02 -11.94 18.20
CA ALA A 551 8.63 -12.62 19.33
C ALA A 551 8.38 -14.13 19.37
N TYR A 552 7.27 -14.60 18.79
CA TYR A 552 6.83 -15.99 18.92
C TYR A 552 6.23 -16.52 17.62
N ASP A 553 6.71 -17.67 17.17
CA ASP A 553 6.27 -18.29 15.91
C ASP A 553 4.90 -18.96 15.98
N ASP A 554 4.44 -19.30 17.20
CA ASP A 554 3.15 -19.94 17.48
C ASP A 554 2.04 -18.92 17.80
N VAL A 555 2.33 -17.62 17.68
CA VAL A 555 1.37 -16.54 17.88
C VAL A 555 1.34 -15.59 16.69
N SER A 556 0.26 -15.60 15.92
CA SER A 556 0.02 -14.64 14.85
C SER A 556 -0.74 -13.42 15.37
N VAL A 557 -0.26 -12.21 15.07
CA VAL A 557 -0.88 -10.97 15.55
C VAL A 557 -1.64 -10.28 14.41
N PHE A 558 -2.84 -9.78 14.70
CA PHE A 558 -3.65 -9.04 13.73
C PHE A 558 -4.11 -7.70 14.29
N ILE A 559 -3.91 -6.61 13.54
CA ILE A 559 -4.52 -5.32 13.86
C ILE A 559 -5.95 -5.30 13.32
N ASP A 560 -6.92 -5.10 14.21
CA ASP A 560 -8.33 -5.23 13.85
C ASP A 560 -8.89 -4.03 13.06
N THR A 561 -8.15 -2.93 12.98
CA THR A 561 -8.62 -1.67 12.37
C THR A 561 -7.55 -1.10 11.44
N PHE A 562 -7.58 -1.54 10.19
CA PHE A 562 -6.68 -1.05 9.14
C PHE A 562 -6.98 0.39 8.75
N MET A 563 -8.24 0.70 8.45
CA MET A 563 -8.73 2.04 8.12
C MET A 563 -9.74 2.49 9.17
N ASP A 564 -9.81 3.80 9.44
CA ASP A 564 -10.79 4.44 10.32
C ASP A 564 -12.18 3.83 10.17
N LEU A 565 -12.81 3.57 11.30
CA LEU A 565 -14.19 3.15 11.36
C LEU A 565 -14.97 4.28 12.04
N ASP A 566 -15.58 5.14 11.23
CA ASP A 566 -16.19 6.41 11.63
C ASP A 566 -17.74 6.35 11.66
N ARG A 567 -18.32 5.23 11.20
CA ARG A 567 -19.76 4.99 11.15
C ARG A 567 -20.14 3.76 11.97
N GLY A 568 -21.25 3.85 12.70
CA GLY A 568 -21.80 2.74 13.49
C GLY A 568 -21.25 2.69 14.93
N TYR A 569 -21.16 1.47 15.49
CA TYR A 569 -20.66 1.25 16.85
C TYR A 569 -19.15 1.11 16.89
N PHE A 570 -18.55 1.47 18.02
CA PHE A 570 -17.11 1.46 18.26
C PHE A 570 -16.32 2.35 17.28
N PRO A 571 -16.70 3.63 17.12
CA PRO A 571 -15.95 4.52 16.23
C PRO A 571 -14.51 4.67 16.71
N ARG A 572 -13.55 4.72 15.78
CA ARG A 572 -12.12 4.79 16.09
C ARG A 572 -11.26 5.10 14.87
N HIS A 573 -10.09 5.68 15.13
CA HIS A 573 -9.04 5.76 14.12
C HIS A 573 -8.38 4.39 13.88
N GLY A 574 -7.87 4.19 12.65
CA GLY A 574 -7.09 3.02 12.24
C GLY A 574 -5.63 3.35 11.95
N LEU A 575 -4.99 2.54 11.10
CA LEU A 575 -3.67 2.87 10.54
C LEU A 575 -3.78 3.97 9.48
N PHE A 576 -4.86 3.98 8.71
CA PHE A 576 -5.16 5.00 7.69
C PHE A 576 -6.50 5.68 7.96
N ASP A 577 -6.63 6.94 7.54
CA ASP A 577 -7.93 7.60 7.51
C ASP A 577 -8.83 7.12 6.36
N ARG A 578 -10.06 7.62 6.29
CA ARG A 578 -11.05 7.26 5.25
C ARG A 578 -10.69 7.71 3.83
N ARG A 579 -9.63 8.51 3.64
CA ARG A 579 -9.04 8.85 2.35
C ARG A 579 -7.78 8.02 2.05
N PHE A 580 -7.38 7.09 2.90
CA PHE A 580 -6.10 6.37 2.82
C PHE A 580 -4.87 7.27 3.03
N ASN A 581 -4.99 8.30 3.87
CA ASN A 581 -3.85 9.06 4.38
C ASN A 581 -3.29 8.34 5.63
N PRO A 582 -1.96 8.12 5.71
CA PRO A 582 -1.36 7.41 6.82
C PRO A 582 -1.49 8.21 8.12
N ARG A 583 -1.95 7.55 9.19
CA ARG A 583 -1.96 8.08 10.56
C ARG A 583 -0.65 7.77 11.27
N PRO A 584 -0.36 8.39 12.43
CA PRO A 584 0.82 8.06 13.25
C PRO A 584 1.07 6.56 13.44
N ALA A 585 0.02 5.76 13.64
CA ALA A 585 0.13 4.31 13.78
C ALA A 585 0.65 3.59 12.51
N SER A 586 0.37 4.11 11.31
CA SER A 586 0.95 3.59 10.05
C SER A 586 2.45 3.76 10.01
N PHE A 587 2.96 4.95 10.33
CA PHE A 587 4.41 5.21 10.34
C PHE A 587 5.12 4.30 11.36
N VAL A 588 4.51 4.14 12.55
CA VAL A 588 5.05 3.27 13.59
C VAL A 588 5.12 1.83 13.13
N PHE A 589 4.03 1.31 12.55
CA PHE A 589 4.03 -0.03 11.96
C PHE A 589 5.16 -0.18 10.93
N LYS A 590 5.19 0.72 9.96
CA LYS A 590 6.10 0.72 8.82
C LYS A 590 7.57 0.67 9.27
N TYR A 591 7.98 1.64 10.09
CA TYR A 591 9.39 1.78 10.44
C TYR A 591 9.83 0.77 11.50
N LEU A 592 8.95 0.35 12.40
CA LEU A 592 9.28 -0.68 13.38
C LEU A 592 9.46 -2.04 12.70
N GLN A 593 8.53 -2.45 11.84
CA GLN A 593 8.66 -3.67 11.06
C GLN A 593 9.93 -3.64 10.20
N SER A 594 10.17 -2.54 9.47
CA SER A 594 11.33 -2.44 8.59
C SER A 594 12.65 -2.48 9.36
N THR A 595 12.68 -1.94 10.58
CA THR A 595 13.84 -2.05 11.46
C THR A 595 14.07 -3.49 11.92
N ILE A 596 13.01 -4.17 12.39
CA ILE A 596 13.09 -5.56 12.88
C ILE A 596 13.62 -6.46 11.77
N LEU A 597 13.03 -6.38 10.58
CA LEU A 597 13.42 -7.22 9.44
C LEU A 597 14.79 -6.83 8.87
N GLY A 598 15.19 -5.56 8.95
CA GLY A 598 16.51 -5.09 8.53
C GLY A 598 17.66 -5.51 9.44
N VAL A 599 17.40 -5.71 10.75
CA VAL A 599 18.40 -6.21 11.72
C VAL A 599 18.37 -7.73 11.85
N GLY A 600 17.17 -8.31 11.86
CA GLY A 600 16.90 -9.75 12.02
C GLY A 600 15.71 -9.99 12.95
N ALA A 601 14.79 -10.86 12.54
CA ALA A 601 13.51 -11.10 13.20
C ALA A 601 13.56 -12.00 14.47
N ASP A 602 14.71 -12.15 15.11
CA ASP A 602 14.84 -12.91 16.37
C ASP A 602 14.62 -11.96 17.57
N ILE A 603 13.38 -11.88 18.05
CA ILE A 603 12.98 -11.00 19.14
C ILE A 603 12.77 -11.79 20.44
N LYS A 604 13.46 -11.40 21.51
CA LYS A 604 13.21 -11.90 22.87
C LYS A 604 12.71 -10.79 23.76
N LEU A 605 11.50 -10.95 24.27
CA LEU A 605 10.87 -9.94 25.12
C LEU A 605 11.47 -9.93 26.53
N GLY A 606 11.78 -8.75 27.04
CA GLY A 606 12.27 -8.49 28.38
C GLY A 606 11.25 -7.78 29.27
N GLU A 607 11.77 -6.96 30.20
CA GLU A 607 10.94 -6.24 31.18
C GLU A 607 10.17 -5.08 30.55
N ARG A 608 8.91 -4.93 30.98
CA ARG A 608 8.07 -3.76 30.69
C ARG A 608 7.82 -2.97 31.96
N TYR A 609 8.33 -1.74 32.01
CA TYR A 609 8.29 -0.90 33.20
C TYR A 609 7.84 0.54 32.88
N LYS A 610 7.46 1.27 33.92
CA LYS A 610 7.05 2.67 33.82
C LYS A 610 8.24 3.59 34.04
N ALA A 611 8.39 4.59 33.18
CA ALA A 611 9.38 5.64 33.30
C ALA A 611 8.69 7.02 33.31
N ALA A 612 9.48 8.08 33.51
CA ALA A 612 8.95 9.44 33.47
C ALA A 612 8.45 9.76 32.05
N GLY A 613 7.15 10.05 31.91
CA GLY A 613 6.54 10.43 30.63
C GLY A 613 6.05 9.28 29.76
N GLY A 614 6.16 8.02 30.18
CA GLY A 614 5.68 6.88 29.39
C GLY A 614 6.07 5.50 29.93
N LEU A 615 5.98 4.52 29.05
CA LEU A 615 6.39 3.14 29.29
C LEU A 615 7.64 2.81 28.48
N VAL A 616 8.43 1.86 28.99
CA VAL A 616 9.58 1.29 28.31
C VAL A 616 9.42 -0.23 28.29
N CYS A 617 9.63 -0.82 27.11
CA CYS A 617 9.67 -2.27 26.94
C CYS A 617 11.06 -2.68 26.44
N ALA A 618 11.83 -3.36 27.29
CA ALA A 618 13.15 -3.88 26.95
C ALA A 618 13.02 -5.20 26.17
N PHE A 619 13.88 -5.43 25.17
CA PHE A 619 13.93 -6.65 24.39
C PHE A 619 15.36 -6.90 23.87
N GLU A 620 15.61 -8.11 23.39
CA GLU A 620 16.78 -8.43 22.57
C GLU A 620 16.31 -8.65 21.13
N MET A 621 17.05 -8.12 20.15
CA MET A 621 16.79 -8.29 18.71
C MET A 621 18.07 -8.71 18.00
N ALA A 622 18.09 -9.94 17.50
CA ALA A 622 19.26 -10.56 16.85
C ALA A 622 20.55 -10.40 17.68
N GLY A 623 20.45 -10.61 19.00
CA GLY A 623 21.58 -10.51 19.94
C GLY A 623 21.95 -9.08 20.38
N ARG A 624 21.17 -8.06 20.01
CA ARG A 624 21.35 -6.67 20.48
C ARG A 624 20.26 -6.28 21.46
N ASP A 625 20.63 -5.60 22.54
CA ASP A 625 19.65 -5.02 23.46
C ASP A 625 18.92 -3.86 22.79
N GLY A 626 17.61 -3.79 23.00
CA GLY A 626 16.74 -2.74 22.49
C GLY A 626 15.66 -2.33 23.48
N TRP A 627 15.15 -1.12 23.30
CA TRP A 627 14.10 -0.53 24.14
C TRP A 627 13.06 0.18 23.29
N LEU A 628 11.81 -0.28 23.39
CA LEU A 628 10.67 0.39 22.77
C LEU A 628 10.12 1.42 23.76
N LEU A 629 10.12 2.68 23.36
CA LEU A 629 9.61 3.80 24.14
C LEU A 629 8.17 4.09 23.73
N LEU A 630 7.29 4.24 24.72
CA LEU A 630 5.85 4.47 24.51
C LEU A 630 5.42 5.69 25.34
N PRO A 631 5.51 6.91 24.80
CA PRO A 631 5.18 8.13 25.55
C PRO A 631 3.69 8.23 25.87
N ASP A 632 3.34 8.56 27.12
CA ASP A 632 1.95 8.73 27.59
C ASP A 632 1.41 10.12 27.23
N THR A 633 2.06 11.18 27.75
CA THR A 633 1.68 12.58 27.52
C THR A 633 2.92 13.43 27.28
N GLY A 634 2.88 14.29 26.26
CA GLY A 634 4.01 15.15 25.90
C GLY A 634 5.22 14.38 25.38
N ALA A 635 6.41 14.98 25.51
CA ALA A 635 7.67 14.35 25.12
C ALA A 635 8.28 13.57 26.28
N MET A 636 8.72 12.34 26.02
CA MET A 636 9.44 11.51 26.98
C MET A 636 10.91 11.93 27.03
N ALA A 637 11.40 12.27 28.23
CA ALA A 637 12.78 12.72 28.42
C ALA A 637 13.76 11.54 28.48
N MET A 638 14.80 11.58 27.65
CA MET A 638 15.79 10.49 27.56
C MET A 638 16.64 10.33 28.84
N SER A 639 16.83 11.39 29.61
CA SER A 639 17.63 11.36 30.85
C SER A 639 17.04 10.50 31.96
N GLY A 640 15.73 10.21 31.91
CA GLY A 640 15.04 9.35 32.86
C GLY A 640 14.94 7.88 32.44
N ILE A 641 15.59 7.51 31.33
CA ILE A 641 15.56 6.15 30.77
C ILE A 641 16.91 5.49 31.06
N ASP A 642 16.86 4.44 31.87
CA ASP A 642 18.03 3.68 32.30
C ASP A 642 18.42 2.65 31.22
N VAL A 643 19.28 3.09 30.29
CA VAL A 643 19.80 2.28 29.18
C VAL A 643 21.30 2.51 29.00
N PRO A 644 22.07 1.47 28.61
CA PRO A 644 23.48 1.61 28.32
C PRO A 644 23.69 2.51 27.10
N ARG A 645 24.49 3.56 27.26
CA ARG A 645 24.83 4.50 26.19
C ARG A 645 26.23 4.20 25.64
N PRO A 646 26.49 4.44 24.34
CA PRO A 646 25.61 5.09 23.36
C PRO A 646 24.52 4.17 22.76
N VAL A 647 23.42 4.77 22.31
CA VAL A 647 22.34 4.09 21.60
C VAL A 647 22.07 4.76 20.25
N THR A 648 21.63 3.96 19.29
CA THR A 648 20.99 4.45 18.07
C THR A 648 19.49 4.63 18.34
N VAL A 649 18.95 5.78 17.98
CA VAL A 649 17.55 6.16 18.16
C VAL A 649 16.85 6.16 16.81
N ILE A 650 15.66 5.56 16.77
CA ILE A 650 14.76 5.58 15.63
C ILE A 650 13.45 6.21 16.08
N ASP A 651 13.13 7.38 15.55
CA ASP A 651 11.80 7.99 15.74
C ASP A 651 10.81 7.29 14.81
N LEU A 652 9.91 6.49 15.37
CA LEU A 652 8.99 5.67 14.57
C LEU A 652 7.85 6.48 13.93
N LEU A 653 7.69 7.77 14.26
CA LEU A 653 6.76 8.64 13.54
C LEU A 653 7.34 9.17 12.22
N THR A 654 8.65 9.33 12.14
CA THR A 654 9.33 9.92 10.98
C THR A 654 10.23 8.93 10.25
N GLY A 655 10.62 7.84 10.91
CA GLY A 655 11.61 6.89 10.44
C GLY A 655 13.04 7.41 10.54
N ILE A 656 13.27 8.61 11.07
CA ILE A 656 14.61 9.19 11.21
C ILE A 656 15.43 8.35 12.18
N VAL A 657 16.64 7.99 11.78
CA VAL A 657 17.57 7.17 12.55
C VAL A 657 18.90 7.91 12.75
N GLY A 658 19.44 7.85 13.97
CA GLY A 658 20.69 8.50 14.31
C GLY A 658 21.02 8.45 15.81
N PRO A 659 22.08 9.13 16.26
CA PRO A 659 22.43 9.19 17.67
C PRO A 659 21.38 9.97 18.49
N GLU A 660 21.31 9.70 19.79
CA GLU A 660 20.39 10.36 20.74
C GLU A 660 20.45 11.90 20.68
N SER A 661 21.65 12.46 20.46
CA SER A 661 21.88 13.91 20.36
C SER A 661 21.13 14.58 19.20
N ASP A 662 20.83 13.83 18.15
CA ASP A 662 20.34 14.36 16.88
C ASP A 662 18.83 14.11 16.77
N VAL A 663 18.39 12.90 17.10
CA VAL A 663 16.99 12.48 16.96
C VAL A 663 16.15 12.85 18.19
N ALA A 664 16.72 12.72 19.39
CA ALA A 664 15.98 12.84 20.64
C ALA A 664 16.36 14.08 21.48
N ARG A 665 16.95 15.11 20.85
CA ARG A 665 17.45 16.32 21.53
C ARG A 665 16.43 16.99 22.46
N ASN A 666 15.16 17.00 22.05
CA ASN A 666 14.05 17.59 22.80
C ASN A 666 13.14 16.54 23.45
N GLY A 667 13.64 15.32 23.64
CA GLY A 667 12.85 14.16 24.01
C GLY A 667 12.05 13.59 22.83
N ILE A 668 11.40 12.47 23.10
CA ILE A 668 10.68 11.67 22.11
C ILE A 668 9.18 11.96 22.20
N LYS A 669 8.57 12.40 21.10
CA LYS A 669 7.16 12.80 21.05
C LYS A 669 6.19 11.69 20.64
N GLY A 670 6.64 10.53 20.22
CA GLY A 670 5.80 9.36 19.86
C GLY A 670 6.56 8.07 20.09
N PRO A 671 6.07 6.91 19.65
CA PRO A 671 6.84 5.69 19.75
C PRO A 671 8.25 5.84 19.15
N ALA A 672 9.26 5.32 19.84
CA ALA A 672 10.64 5.30 19.35
C ALA A 672 11.33 4.01 19.75
N LEU A 673 12.32 3.61 18.95
CA LEU A 673 13.18 2.47 19.24
C LEU A 673 14.57 2.95 19.61
N LEU A 674 15.11 2.39 20.70
CA LEU A 674 16.53 2.50 21.04
C LEU A 674 17.17 1.15 20.78
N ILE A 675 18.33 1.12 20.12
CA ILE A 675 19.11 -0.09 19.90
C ILE A 675 20.52 0.17 20.42
N SER A 676 21.05 -0.77 21.21
CA SER A 676 22.45 -0.78 21.60
C SER A 676 23.37 -0.91 20.38
N ASN A 677 24.46 -0.15 20.37
CA ASN A 677 25.40 -0.12 19.26
C ASN A 677 26.27 -1.38 19.16
#